data_AF-A0A4P9ZFR3-F1
#
_entry.id   AF-A0A4P9ZFR3-F1
#
_cell.length_a   1.000
_cell.length_b   1.000
_cell.length_c   1.000
_cell.angle_alpha   90.00
_cell.angle_beta   90.00
_cell.angle_gamma   90.00
#
_symmetry.space_group_name_H-M   'P 1'
#
loop_
_entity.id
_entity.type
_entity.pdbx_description
1 polymer ?
#
loop_
_entity_poly.entity_id
_entity_poly.type
_entity_poly.pdbx_seq_one_letter_code
_entity_poly.pdbx_strand_id
1 'polypeptide(L)'
;MSLFLADDDDYHDLTSPSPPAELPPAEISVERTRAHYALRNDPDNISVVRSNDPITIPVYETKQIFCTLPLRFYQEIAETMLSHDGLLVLGRGLGCDLITVNLLYALSSPRVSLQQGNVTQQKRSLVILLNARVDEIVKMREAMMELQWINASQSGPTQQSLEDEWEPSLRVVSSADLTNSAKRRQAYENGGALSISLRILVVDMLTGVVSPQDITGIIVTHAERVRETSNESFIVNLYRDGNDWGFVKAVSDEPEAFTGFTPLATKLKILRLLAVFLWPRFHVEVSQLLLRGAKTHYSSVTEIAVRLSPKMAKIQSAILACLQACLLELRRHNQLLETEYWDMENIHDRDFTSRVRLSLESQWHRITWTSKQLVYDLVTLKELLSALLAEDSLLFYQRVQSIVDSNIRSFTTGVMVRTGSPWLMMDEAMTIIAFAKERALGKVSLRNPSSHNRPNHSANDSSNHNSPRDSDNVDVVYNLEELPKWEQLCMVINDIMHERAVQTVKSEGPVLIMCALEKTARQLSAVLACYKNKENLAAGRRPFSCRKYMVQQLRQYLEWKYITTLTRRLTLEFAAEGGSADNAEAEKLNTSKTFTRGRDAPQSKRRRTRGAAAVANVSRLYSGSSYENASAQDLDDAIVQNVENSLKEEMKANSANERNGAEEDEVQFCGMRVGSDIVEHMDRFNQLIIETYDEHTNELLLQEVSPAYIVMYEPDLPFIRRVEIYQAMNPAQPAKVFFMYYGTSVEEQAHLLRIKNEKQLFTKLIKEKAALGKLFGTDQASWKFHLRKSHVVNTRIAGGADFRTENDEMKVVVDLREFNSSLPKLLYRVGMRVVPCMLTVGDYILSPKICVERKAIPDLIASFKSGRLYQQCEQMFRHYALPVLLIEFDESKSFSFEPFAEFRPPGQKATSQVSARLSKQEIQLKIAELLVSFPKLKVLWSNSPYETARIFLELKANQREPDVDEALAKGVNPTIATSDGPPMFNDDAIDVLQTIPGINNLNYMHVIKRAASLAELVCLTREQLCEMLGEENGAKAYHFINHRVQ
;
A
#
# COMPACT_ATOMS: atom_id res chain seq x y z
N MET A 1 4.50 31.60 9.85
CA MET A 1 5.35 31.88 8.67
C MET A 1 4.96 33.21 8.04
N SER A 2 5.50 34.31 8.56
CA SER A 2 5.37 35.65 7.96
C SER A 2 6.75 36.25 7.87
N LEU A 3 7.38 36.12 6.71
CA LEU A 3 8.55 36.88 6.26
C LEU A 3 8.71 36.55 4.77
N PHE A 4 9.11 37.54 3.98
CA PHE A 4 9.28 37.54 2.52
C PHE A 4 8.02 37.90 1.70
N LEU A 5 7.59 39.15 1.90
CA LEU A 5 6.93 39.97 0.88
C LEU A 5 7.71 41.28 0.80
N ALA A 6 8.56 41.42 -0.21
CA ALA A 6 9.07 42.71 -0.70
C ALA A 6 9.76 42.48 -2.05
N ASP A 7 9.56 43.45 -2.95
CA ASP A 7 10.24 43.70 -4.22
C ASP A 7 9.63 43.05 -5.47
N ASP A 8 8.55 43.68 -5.96
CA ASP A 8 8.11 43.64 -7.37
C ASP A 8 7.82 45.08 -7.80
N ASP A 9 8.81 45.76 -8.37
CA ASP A 9 8.67 47.00 -9.15
C ASP A 9 9.78 47.02 -10.19
N ASP A 10 9.47 46.59 -11.40
CA ASP A 10 10.11 47.03 -12.66
C ASP A 10 9.56 46.17 -13.80
N TYR A 11 8.69 46.72 -14.65
CA TYR A 11 8.63 46.44 -16.10
C TYR A 11 7.56 47.35 -16.75
N HIS A 12 7.97 48.54 -17.15
CA HIS A 12 7.33 49.31 -18.21
C HIS A 12 8.12 49.14 -19.51
N ASP A 13 7.37 49.23 -20.62
CA ASP A 13 7.81 49.30 -22.02
C ASP A 13 8.36 48.03 -22.68
N LEU A 14 7.51 47.35 -23.45
CA LEU A 14 7.87 46.87 -24.79
C LEU A 14 6.63 46.87 -25.70
N THR A 15 6.85 47.36 -26.91
CA THR A 15 5.96 47.74 -28.00
C THR A 15 5.11 46.59 -28.57
N SER A 16 3.88 46.93 -28.98
CA SER A 16 2.94 46.04 -29.66
C SER A 16 3.38 45.70 -31.10
N PRO A 17 3.30 44.42 -31.53
CA PRO A 17 3.38 44.07 -32.95
C PRO A 17 1.98 44.12 -33.60
N SER A 18 1.92 44.60 -34.85
CA SER A 18 0.73 44.69 -35.69
C SER A 18 0.10 43.32 -36.00
N PRO A 19 -1.21 43.24 -36.24
CA PRO A 19 -1.90 42.00 -36.54
C PRO A 19 -1.49 41.43 -37.92
N PRO A 20 -1.45 40.10 -38.11
CA PRO A 20 -1.23 39.50 -39.41
C PRO A 20 -2.47 39.64 -40.31
N ALA A 21 -2.23 39.86 -41.60
CA ALA A 21 -3.27 40.00 -42.63
C ALA A 21 -4.08 38.70 -42.79
N GLU A 22 -5.41 38.83 -42.77
CA GLU A 22 -6.36 37.75 -43.09
C GLU A 22 -6.25 37.36 -44.57
N LEU A 23 -6.10 36.06 -44.84
CA LEU A 23 -6.28 35.49 -46.17
C LEU A 23 -7.78 35.30 -46.44
N PRO A 24 -8.26 35.55 -47.67
CA PRO A 24 -9.67 35.42 -47.99
C PRO A 24 -10.10 33.93 -48.04
N PRO A 25 -11.35 33.61 -47.69
CA PRO A 25 -11.87 32.25 -47.76
C PRO A 25 -12.03 31.79 -49.22
N ALA A 26 -11.82 30.50 -49.47
CA ALA A 26 -12.02 29.90 -50.78
C ALA A 26 -13.52 29.86 -51.12
N GLU A 27 -13.95 30.70 -52.06
CA GLU A 27 -15.31 30.69 -52.60
C GLU A 27 -15.56 29.41 -53.42
N ILE A 28 -16.32 28.48 -52.86
CA ILE A 28 -16.92 27.38 -53.60
C ILE A 28 -18.13 27.96 -54.35
N SER A 29 -18.05 28.03 -55.69
CA SER A 29 -19.14 28.59 -56.48
C SER A 29 -20.42 27.78 -56.33
N VAL A 30 -21.46 28.44 -55.83
CA VAL A 30 -22.82 27.90 -55.62
C VAL A 30 -23.39 27.29 -56.92
N GLU A 31 -22.93 27.79 -58.07
CA GLU A 31 -23.31 27.34 -59.41
C GLU A 31 -22.78 25.94 -59.75
N ARG A 32 -21.56 25.59 -59.33
CA ARG A 32 -21.01 24.22 -59.49
C ARG A 32 -21.76 23.22 -58.63
N THR A 33 -22.15 23.65 -57.44
CA THR A 33 -22.90 22.83 -56.49
C THR A 33 -24.31 22.54 -57.03
N ARG A 34 -25.00 23.55 -57.58
CA ARG A 34 -26.33 23.36 -58.22
C ARG A 34 -26.28 22.47 -59.46
N ALA A 35 -25.26 22.58 -60.31
CA ALA A 35 -25.11 21.71 -61.48
C ALA A 35 -24.91 20.23 -61.08
N HIS A 36 -24.23 19.97 -59.96
CA HIS A 36 -23.99 18.62 -59.46
C HIS A 36 -25.24 17.97 -58.86
N TYR A 37 -26.21 18.76 -58.36
CA TYR A 37 -27.49 18.26 -57.85
C TYR A 37 -28.56 18.11 -58.94
N ALA A 38 -28.46 18.82 -60.06
CA ALA A 38 -29.42 18.71 -61.17
C ALA A 38 -29.29 17.40 -61.98
N LEU A 39 -28.12 16.74 -61.96
CA LEU A 39 -27.84 15.50 -62.69
C LEU A 39 -28.33 14.21 -61.98
N ARG A 40 -28.91 14.30 -60.77
CA ARG A 40 -29.33 13.13 -59.97
C ARG A 40 -30.85 12.88 -59.93
N ASN A 41 -31.66 13.71 -60.59
CA ASN A 41 -33.13 13.55 -60.62
C ASN A 41 -33.59 12.75 -61.83
N ASP A 42 -33.13 11.51 -61.96
CA ASP A 42 -33.78 10.51 -62.81
C ASP A 42 -34.55 9.55 -61.88
N PRO A 43 -35.90 9.49 -61.91
CA PRO A 43 -36.68 8.85 -60.84
C PRO A 43 -36.58 7.32 -60.77
N ASP A 44 -36.00 6.65 -61.78
CA ASP A 44 -36.21 5.20 -61.98
C ASP A 44 -34.99 4.31 -61.74
N ASN A 45 -33.89 4.79 -61.13
CA ASN A 45 -32.72 3.91 -60.96
C ASN A 45 -31.84 4.14 -59.72
N ILE A 46 -32.44 4.17 -58.52
CA ILE A 46 -31.67 4.00 -57.28
C ILE A 46 -32.29 2.86 -56.47
N SER A 47 -31.63 1.72 -56.44
CA SER A 47 -31.87 0.66 -55.46
C SER A 47 -31.47 1.16 -54.08
N VAL A 48 -32.43 1.78 -53.37
CA VAL A 48 -32.27 2.17 -51.96
C VAL A 48 -32.33 0.91 -51.12
N VAL A 49 -31.18 0.48 -50.60
CA VAL A 49 -31.13 -0.43 -49.45
C VAL A 49 -31.69 0.38 -48.26
N ARG A 50 -32.96 0.17 -47.93
CA ARG A 50 -33.55 0.69 -46.70
C ARG A 50 -33.01 -0.15 -45.54
N SER A 51 -32.06 0.37 -44.78
CA SER A 51 -31.85 -0.12 -43.41
C SER A 51 -33.06 0.36 -42.59
N ASN A 52 -33.83 -0.58 -42.04
CA ASN A 52 -35.02 -0.30 -41.23
C ASN A 52 -34.67 0.11 -39.79
N ASP A 53 -33.46 0.58 -39.52
CA ASP A 53 -33.07 0.95 -38.16
C ASP A 53 -33.70 2.32 -37.83
N PRO A 54 -34.59 2.39 -36.82
CA PRO A 54 -35.22 3.65 -36.44
C PRO A 54 -34.14 4.60 -35.92
N ILE A 55 -34.04 5.79 -36.53
CA ILE A 55 -33.15 6.85 -36.07
C ILE A 55 -33.68 7.36 -34.72
N THR A 56 -33.08 6.93 -33.62
CA THR A 56 -33.33 7.46 -32.28
C THR A 56 -32.82 8.89 -32.18
N ILE A 57 -33.73 9.85 -31.98
CA ILE A 57 -33.38 11.25 -31.70
C ILE A 57 -33.44 11.44 -30.17
N PRO A 58 -32.32 11.67 -29.47
CA PRO A 58 -32.32 11.91 -28.03
C PRO A 58 -32.85 13.32 -27.74
N VAL A 59 -33.85 13.43 -26.85
CA VAL A 59 -34.31 14.69 -26.28
C VAL A 59 -33.82 14.80 -24.84
N TYR A 60 -33.08 15.88 -24.54
CA TYR A 60 -32.52 16.15 -23.20
C TYR A 60 -33.42 17.12 -22.45
N GLU A 61 -33.90 16.71 -21.27
CA GLU A 61 -34.60 17.60 -20.34
C GLU A 61 -33.58 18.31 -19.44
N THR A 62 -33.68 19.64 -19.35
CA THR A 62 -32.87 20.42 -18.41
C THR A 62 -33.38 20.18 -16.98
N LYS A 63 -32.57 19.51 -16.16
CA LYS A 63 -32.86 19.25 -14.74
C LYS A 63 -31.98 20.11 -13.85
N GLN A 64 -32.58 20.79 -12.88
CA GLN A 64 -31.84 21.47 -11.81
C GLN A 64 -31.42 20.43 -10.76
N ILE A 65 -30.16 20.49 -10.35
CA ILE A 65 -29.57 19.56 -9.37
C ILE A 65 -28.90 20.37 -8.27
N PHE A 66 -29.24 20.07 -7.03
CA PHE A 66 -28.62 20.63 -5.84
C PHE A 66 -27.39 19.80 -5.46
N CYS A 67 -26.24 20.47 -5.36
CA CYS A 67 -24.95 19.86 -4.99
C CYS A 67 -24.53 20.31 -3.58
N THR A 68 -23.89 19.43 -2.81
CA THR A 68 -23.34 19.72 -1.48
C THR A 68 -21.91 20.25 -1.57
N LEU A 69 -21.75 21.45 -2.16
CA LEU A 69 -20.44 22.09 -2.35
C LEU A 69 -20.39 23.40 -1.54
N PRO A 70 -20.01 23.34 -0.24
CA PRO A 70 -20.12 24.49 0.66
C PRO A 70 -19.07 25.58 0.38
N LEU A 71 -17.91 25.21 -0.16
CA LEU A 71 -16.81 26.13 -0.45
C LEU A 71 -16.81 26.52 -1.92
N ARG A 72 -16.51 27.81 -2.20
CA ARG A 72 -16.53 28.37 -3.56
C ARG A 72 -15.59 27.65 -4.53
N PHE A 73 -14.38 27.29 -4.10
CA PHE A 73 -13.44 26.60 -5.00
C PHE A 73 -13.95 25.21 -5.43
N TYR A 74 -14.76 24.54 -4.59
CA TYR A 74 -15.42 23.30 -5.00
C TYR A 74 -16.43 23.52 -6.12
N GLN A 75 -17.17 24.63 -6.04
CA GLN A 75 -18.17 25.01 -7.05
C GLN A 75 -17.48 25.29 -8.39
N GLU A 76 -16.38 26.06 -8.40
CA GLU A 76 -15.63 26.35 -9.64
C GLU A 76 -15.05 25.09 -10.27
N ILE A 77 -14.50 24.18 -9.46
CA ILE A 77 -14.00 22.89 -9.96
C ILE A 77 -15.14 22.07 -10.58
N ALA A 78 -16.28 21.98 -9.89
CA ALA A 78 -17.43 21.23 -10.38
C ALA A 78 -17.98 21.83 -11.69
N GLU A 79 -18.13 23.14 -11.79
CA GLU A 79 -18.56 23.84 -13.01
C GLU A 79 -17.61 23.60 -14.19
N THR A 80 -16.30 23.68 -13.93
CA THR A 80 -15.27 23.43 -14.94
C THR A 80 -15.30 21.97 -15.41
N MET A 81 -15.43 21.02 -14.47
CA MET A 81 -15.47 19.59 -14.78
C MET A 81 -16.79 19.15 -15.41
N LEU A 82 -17.91 19.82 -15.15
CA LEU A 82 -19.18 19.55 -15.84
C LEU A 82 -19.13 20.03 -17.30
N SER A 83 -18.49 21.17 -17.56
CA SER A 83 -18.39 21.77 -18.89
C SER A 83 -17.32 21.15 -19.79
N HIS A 84 -16.18 20.74 -19.23
CA HIS A 84 -15.03 20.27 -20.00
C HIS A 84 -14.56 18.88 -19.56
N ASP A 85 -14.00 18.13 -20.51
CA ASP A 85 -13.30 16.87 -20.26
C ASP A 85 -11.85 17.12 -19.91
N GLY A 86 -11.37 16.52 -18.82
CA GLY A 86 -10.00 16.70 -18.42
C GLY A 86 -9.59 15.87 -17.21
N LEU A 87 -8.29 15.97 -16.93
CA LEU A 87 -7.65 15.39 -15.75
C LEU A 87 -7.58 16.45 -14.64
N LEU A 88 -8.30 16.22 -13.55
CA LEU A 88 -8.23 17.02 -12.34
C LEU A 88 -7.15 16.46 -11.41
N VAL A 89 -6.18 17.29 -11.03
CA VAL A 89 -5.15 16.97 -10.03
C VAL A 89 -5.27 17.94 -8.87
N LEU A 90 -5.70 17.41 -7.72
CA LEU A 90 -5.90 18.15 -6.47
C LEU A 90 -4.74 17.92 -5.50
N GLY A 91 -4.46 18.90 -4.65
CA GLY A 91 -3.63 18.68 -3.48
C GLY A 91 -4.33 17.69 -2.52
N ARG A 92 -3.60 16.67 -2.06
CA ARG A 92 -4.14 15.66 -1.14
C ARG A 92 -4.76 16.29 0.10
N GLY A 93 -5.92 15.80 0.53
CA GLY A 93 -6.66 16.32 1.68
C GLY A 93 -7.52 17.55 1.40
N LEU A 94 -7.65 18.00 0.15
CA LEU A 94 -8.56 19.11 -0.22
C LEU A 94 -10.02 18.69 -0.45
N GLY A 95 -10.41 17.41 -0.31
CA GLY A 95 -11.79 16.95 -0.51
C GLY A 95 -12.10 16.52 -1.95
N CYS A 96 -11.30 15.59 -2.49
CA CYS A 96 -11.45 15.04 -3.83
C CYS A 96 -12.75 14.23 -4.00
N ASP A 97 -13.13 13.47 -2.96
CA ASP A 97 -14.25 12.55 -3.05
C ASP A 97 -15.58 13.31 -3.05
N LEU A 98 -15.69 14.40 -2.26
CA LEU A 98 -16.85 15.29 -2.28
C LEU A 98 -17.13 15.84 -3.69
N ILE A 99 -16.08 16.28 -4.40
CA ILE A 99 -16.21 16.77 -5.79
C ILE A 99 -16.63 15.64 -6.71
N THR A 100 -15.99 14.47 -6.59
CA THR A 100 -16.24 13.31 -7.46
C THR A 100 -17.67 12.79 -7.30
N VAL A 101 -18.19 12.71 -6.06
CA VAL A 101 -19.56 12.30 -5.76
C VAL A 101 -20.59 13.26 -6.36
N ASN A 102 -20.40 14.58 -6.16
CA ASN A 102 -21.30 15.59 -6.72
C ASN A 102 -21.29 15.58 -8.26
N LEU A 103 -20.11 15.41 -8.88
CA LEU A 103 -19.98 15.25 -10.33
C LEU A 103 -20.67 13.98 -10.83
N LEU A 104 -20.45 12.84 -10.17
CA LEU A 104 -21.04 11.57 -10.54
C LEU A 104 -22.57 11.62 -10.44
N TYR A 105 -23.11 12.21 -9.37
CA TYR A 105 -24.55 12.42 -9.21
C TYR A 105 -25.13 13.36 -10.27
N ALA A 106 -24.47 14.50 -10.52
CA ALA A 106 -24.91 15.47 -11.52
C ALA A 106 -24.91 14.89 -12.95
N LEU A 107 -23.93 14.05 -13.30
CA LEU A 107 -23.80 13.45 -14.62
C LEU A 107 -24.68 12.21 -14.84
N SER A 108 -25.06 11.50 -13.77
CA SER A 108 -25.91 10.29 -13.83
C SER A 108 -27.41 10.58 -13.69
N SER A 109 -27.78 11.72 -13.09
CA SER A 109 -29.18 12.12 -12.84
C SER A 109 -30.03 12.45 -14.07
N PRO A 110 -29.49 12.99 -15.18
CA PRO A 110 -30.29 13.31 -16.36
C PRO A 110 -30.92 12.07 -17.00
N ARG A 111 -32.17 12.22 -17.46
CA ARG A 111 -32.88 11.20 -18.24
C ARG A 111 -32.89 11.61 -19.71
N VAL A 112 -32.64 10.65 -20.58
CA VAL A 112 -32.76 10.77 -22.02
C VAL A 112 -34.04 10.06 -22.44
N SER A 113 -34.94 10.79 -23.10
CA SER A 113 -36.09 10.17 -23.74
C SER A 113 -35.67 9.69 -25.13
N LEU A 114 -35.59 8.38 -25.33
CA LEU A 114 -35.32 7.75 -26.62
C LEU A 114 -36.66 7.44 -27.29
N GLN A 115 -36.93 8.09 -28.43
CA GLN A 115 -38.08 7.73 -29.26
C GLN A 115 -37.65 6.63 -30.25
N GLN A 116 -38.12 5.40 -30.02
CA GLN A 116 -38.00 4.29 -30.97
C GLN A 116 -39.38 4.05 -31.60
N GLY A 117 -39.63 4.65 -32.76
CA GLY A 117 -40.94 4.59 -33.41
C GLY A 117 -42.02 5.25 -32.56
N ASN A 118 -43.09 4.52 -32.20
CA ASN A 118 -44.18 5.02 -31.34
C ASN A 118 -43.93 4.82 -29.83
N VAL A 119 -42.79 4.23 -29.44
CA VAL A 119 -42.46 3.96 -28.03
C VAL A 119 -41.41 4.96 -27.56
N THR A 120 -41.76 5.78 -26.57
CA THR A 120 -40.81 6.64 -25.86
C THR A 120 -40.27 5.88 -24.66
N GLN A 121 -39.01 5.45 -24.70
CA GLN A 121 -38.32 4.86 -23.55
C GLN A 121 -37.51 5.95 -22.86
N GLN A 122 -37.75 6.18 -21.57
CA GLN A 122 -36.86 7.01 -20.76
C GLN A 122 -35.70 6.17 -20.26
N LYS A 123 -34.49 6.51 -20.66
CA LYS A 123 -33.25 5.87 -20.22
C LYS A 123 -32.45 6.86 -19.37
N ARG A 124 -31.97 6.44 -18.20
CA ARG A 124 -31.03 7.25 -17.41
C ARG A 124 -29.66 7.26 -18.10
N SER A 125 -28.92 8.36 -17.98
CA SER A 125 -27.52 8.41 -18.43
C SER A 125 -26.71 7.27 -17.79
N LEU A 126 -25.94 6.55 -18.60
CA LEU A 126 -25.08 5.46 -18.14
C LEU A 126 -23.68 6.01 -17.88
N VAL A 127 -23.33 6.19 -16.61
CA VAL A 127 -22.01 6.68 -16.20
C VAL A 127 -21.26 5.58 -15.47
N ILE A 128 -20.06 5.26 -15.92
CA ILE A 128 -19.25 4.18 -15.34
C ILE A 128 -18.15 4.78 -14.46
N LEU A 129 -18.11 4.35 -13.20
CA LEU A 129 -17.03 4.65 -12.26
C LEU A 129 -15.94 3.57 -12.37
N LEU A 130 -14.72 3.99 -12.70
CA LEU A 130 -13.55 3.10 -12.81
C LEU A 130 -12.53 3.38 -11.70
N ASN A 131 -11.82 2.31 -11.31
CA ASN A 131 -10.63 2.33 -10.45
C ASN A 131 -10.85 2.83 -9.01
N ALA A 132 -12.10 2.88 -8.56
CA ALA A 132 -12.44 3.21 -7.17
C ALA A 132 -12.21 1.97 -6.27
N ARG A 133 -11.74 2.20 -5.04
CA ARG A 133 -11.56 1.13 -4.05
C ARG A 133 -12.90 0.71 -3.46
N VAL A 134 -12.93 -0.46 -2.82
CA VAL A 134 -14.17 -0.99 -2.20
C VAL A 134 -14.71 -0.03 -1.14
N ASP A 135 -13.85 0.49 -0.29
CA ASP A 135 -14.23 1.41 0.79
C ASP A 135 -14.74 2.76 0.25
N GLU A 136 -14.08 3.29 -0.78
CA GLU A 136 -14.49 4.51 -1.49
C GLU A 136 -15.86 4.33 -2.16
N ILE A 137 -16.13 3.16 -2.75
CA ILE A 137 -17.42 2.86 -3.38
C ILE A 137 -18.55 2.90 -2.34
N VAL A 138 -18.32 2.38 -1.13
CA VAL A 138 -19.32 2.43 -0.03
C VAL A 138 -19.61 3.87 0.34
N LYS A 139 -18.57 4.67 0.58
CA LYS A 139 -18.69 6.10 0.91
C LYS A 139 -19.39 6.91 -0.17
N MET A 140 -18.96 6.73 -1.42
CA MET A 140 -19.57 7.42 -2.56
C MET A 140 -21.04 7.04 -2.70
N ARG A 141 -21.40 5.78 -2.43
CA ARG A 141 -22.80 5.35 -2.43
C ARG A 141 -23.61 6.05 -1.35
N GLU A 142 -23.11 6.09 -0.11
CA GLU A 142 -23.78 6.77 1.02
C GLU A 142 -23.96 8.26 0.73
N ALA A 143 -22.91 8.95 0.30
CA ALA A 143 -22.96 10.38 -0.03
C ALA A 143 -23.88 10.67 -1.24
N MET A 144 -23.95 9.77 -2.24
CA MET A 144 -24.92 9.91 -3.34
C MET A 144 -26.37 9.68 -2.89
N MET A 145 -26.62 8.80 -1.90
CA MET A 145 -27.94 8.63 -1.31
C MET A 145 -28.38 9.90 -0.57
N GLU A 146 -27.48 10.54 0.19
CA GLU A 146 -27.76 11.82 0.83
C GLU A 146 -28.13 12.91 -0.19
N LEU A 147 -27.36 13.02 -1.27
CA LEU A 147 -27.67 13.94 -2.37
C LEU A 147 -29.03 13.67 -2.99
N GLN A 148 -29.38 12.40 -3.18
CA GLN A 148 -30.68 11.99 -3.70
C GLN A 148 -31.81 12.43 -2.78
N TRP A 149 -31.68 12.23 -1.46
CA TRP A 149 -32.66 12.68 -0.47
C TRP A 149 -32.80 14.21 -0.43
N ILE A 150 -31.70 14.94 -0.47
CA ILE A 150 -31.71 16.41 -0.52
C ILE A 150 -32.48 16.90 -1.75
N ASN A 151 -32.18 16.33 -2.93
CA ASN A 151 -32.85 16.72 -4.17
C ASN A 151 -34.32 16.32 -4.21
N ALA A 152 -34.69 15.17 -3.64
CA ALA A 152 -36.08 14.73 -3.50
C ALA A 152 -36.88 15.66 -2.58
N SER A 153 -36.28 16.13 -1.48
CA SER A 153 -36.96 17.05 -0.56
C SER A 153 -37.30 18.42 -1.18
N GLN A 154 -36.46 18.89 -2.12
CA GLN A 154 -36.63 20.19 -2.79
C GLN A 154 -37.52 20.10 -4.03
N SER A 155 -37.55 18.94 -4.69
CA SER A 155 -38.41 18.66 -5.83
C SER A 155 -39.77 18.17 -5.31
N GLY A 156 -40.77 19.05 -5.20
CA GLY A 156 -42.08 18.71 -4.59
C GLY A 156 -42.71 17.38 -5.07
N PRO A 157 -43.64 16.80 -4.29
CA PRO A 157 -44.09 15.41 -4.47
C PRO A 157 -44.71 15.21 -5.85
N THR A 158 -43.98 14.56 -6.76
CA THR A 158 -44.48 14.12 -8.06
C THR A 158 -44.70 12.61 -7.97
N GLN A 159 -45.81 12.07 -8.48
CA GLN A 159 -46.17 10.65 -8.32
C GLN A 159 -45.11 9.64 -8.85
N GLN A 160 -44.12 10.11 -9.63
CA GLN A 160 -42.99 9.32 -10.14
C GLN A 160 -41.76 9.28 -9.21
N SER A 161 -41.72 10.06 -8.11
CA SER A 161 -40.57 10.07 -7.19
C SER A 161 -40.55 8.90 -6.20
N LEU A 162 -41.68 8.21 -5.98
CA LEU A 162 -41.79 7.11 -5.01
C LEU A 162 -41.08 5.81 -5.45
N GLU A 163 -40.99 5.53 -6.76
CA GLU A 163 -40.24 4.37 -7.27
C GLU A 163 -38.73 4.66 -7.36
N ASP A 164 -38.36 5.91 -7.62
CA ASP A 164 -36.97 6.36 -7.64
C ASP A 164 -36.33 6.42 -6.24
N GLU A 165 -37.12 6.59 -5.18
CA GLU A 165 -36.66 6.70 -3.78
C GLU A 165 -35.95 5.44 -3.25
N TRP A 166 -36.26 4.26 -3.81
CA TRP A 166 -35.78 2.97 -3.31
C TRP A 166 -34.66 2.36 -4.15
N GLU A 167 -34.34 2.96 -5.31
CA GLU A 167 -33.24 2.48 -6.14
C GLU A 167 -31.91 3.12 -5.73
N PRO A 168 -30.85 2.31 -5.52
CA PRO A 168 -29.53 2.85 -5.17
C PRO A 168 -28.97 3.68 -6.33
N SER A 169 -28.56 4.90 -6.01
CA SER A 169 -27.96 5.87 -6.94
C SER A 169 -26.65 5.38 -7.58
N LEU A 170 -25.86 4.59 -6.84
CA LEU A 170 -24.68 3.87 -7.34
C LEU A 170 -24.84 2.35 -7.19
N ARG A 171 -25.03 1.66 -8.32
CA ARG A 171 -25.13 0.19 -8.35
C ARG A 171 -23.74 -0.43 -8.52
N VAL A 172 -23.44 -1.47 -7.74
CA VAL A 172 -22.18 -2.20 -7.83
C VAL A 172 -22.44 -3.57 -8.41
N VAL A 173 -21.76 -3.90 -9.50
CA VAL A 173 -21.79 -5.24 -10.10
C VAL A 173 -20.61 -6.04 -9.55
N SER A 174 -20.90 -6.95 -8.63
CA SER A 174 -19.88 -7.74 -7.93
C SER A 174 -19.40 -8.93 -8.75
N SER A 175 -18.26 -9.51 -8.35
CA SER A 175 -17.69 -10.71 -8.98
C SER A 175 -18.59 -11.96 -8.89
N ALA A 176 -19.61 -11.98 -8.04
CA ALA A 176 -20.58 -13.08 -8.00
C ALA A 176 -21.52 -13.09 -9.22
N ASP A 177 -21.74 -11.93 -9.85
CA ASP A 177 -22.58 -11.78 -11.04
C ASP A 177 -21.81 -12.04 -12.36
N LEU A 178 -20.57 -12.56 -12.27
CA LEU A 178 -19.71 -12.87 -13.41
C LEU A 178 -20.39 -13.79 -14.43
N THR A 179 -21.25 -14.70 -13.94
CA THR A 179 -21.84 -15.77 -14.73
C THR A 179 -23.16 -15.36 -15.41
N ASN A 180 -23.84 -14.31 -14.94
CA ASN A 180 -25.16 -13.94 -15.45
C ASN A 180 -25.11 -12.70 -16.35
N SER A 181 -24.83 -12.94 -17.64
CA SER A 181 -24.82 -11.87 -18.67
C SER A 181 -26.16 -11.15 -18.83
N ALA A 182 -27.28 -11.84 -18.59
CA ALA A 182 -28.61 -11.25 -18.73
C ALA A 182 -28.89 -10.19 -17.65
N LYS A 183 -28.55 -10.48 -16.38
CA LYS A 183 -28.64 -9.49 -15.29
C LYS A 183 -27.77 -8.26 -15.55
N ARG A 184 -26.56 -8.45 -16.08
CA ARG A 184 -25.66 -7.33 -16.43
C ARG A 184 -26.22 -6.47 -17.55
N ARG A 185 -26.75 -7.10 -18.61
CA ARG A 185 -27.44 -6.39 -19.70
C ARG A 185 -28.59 -5.53 -19.17
N GLN A 186 -29.43 -6.10 -18.30
CA GLN A 186 -30.51 -5.35 -17.65
C GLN A 186 -29.98 -4.16 -16.83
N ALA A 187 -28.87 -4.33 -16.10
CA ALA A 187 -28.24 -3.25 -15.34
C ALA A 187 -27.74 -2.11 -16.24
N TYR A 188 -27.18 -2.43 -17.42
CA TYR A 188 -26.76 -1.45 -18.43
C TYR A 188 -27.95 -0.72 -19.07
N GLU A 189 -29.03 -1.44 -19.37
CA GLU A 189 -30.26 -0.89 -19.96
C GLU A 189 -30.95 0.08 -19.01
N ASN A 190 -31.01 -0.24 -17.71
CA ASN A 190 -31.59 0.63 -16.69
C ASN A 190 -30.82 1.95 -16.50
N GLY A 191 -29.53 2.00 -16.89
CA GLY A 191 -28.68 3.20 -16.77
C GLY A 191 -28.40 3.62 -15.32
N GLY A 192 -27.88 4.83 -15.15
CA GLY A 192 -27.44 5.40 -13.87
C GLY A 192 -25.92 5.29 -13.66
N ALA A 193 -25.47 5.55 -12.43
CA ALA A 193 -24.07 5.36 -12.05
C ALA A 193 -23.81 3.88 -11.73
N LEU A 194 -22.85 3.28 -12.44
CA LEU A 194 -22.44 1.89 -12.23
C LEU A 194 -20.96 1.80 -11.85
N SER A 195 -20.67 1.03 -10.81
CA SER A 195 -19.32 0.56 -10.49
C SER A 195 -19.21 -0.92 -10.83
N ILE A 196 -18.25 -1.26 -11.71
CA ILE A 196 -18.11 -2.59 -12.29
C ILE A 196 -16.64 -2.99 -12.27
N SER A 197 -16.36 -4.27 -12.01
CA SER A 197 -15.01 -4.79 -12.15
C SER A 197 -14.47 -4.58 -13.57
N LEU A 198 -13.26 -4.03 -13.67
CA LEU A 198 -12.62 -3.68 -14.94
C LEU A 198 -12.57 -4.85 -15.93
N ARG A 199 -12.30 -6.06 -15.43
CA ARG A 199 -12.25 -7.28 -16.26
C ARG A 199 -13.61 -7.59 -16.89
N ILE A 200 -14.69 -7.45 -16.12
CA ILE A 200 -16.06 -7.71 -16.60
C ILE A 200 -16.40 -6.71 -17.68
N LEU A 201 -16.15 -5.42 -17.43
CA LEU A 201 -16.46 -4.38 -18.39
C LEU A 201 -15.70 -4.54 -19.71
N VAL A 202 -14.41 -4.89 -19.66
CA VAL A 202 -13.63 -5.20 -20.88
C VAL A 202 -14.28 -6.34 -21.67
N VAL A 203 -14.65 -7.43 -21.00
CA VAL A 203 -15.27 -8.58 -21.65
C VAL A 203 -16.65 -8.21 -22.22
N ASP A 204 -17.46 -7.48 -21.47
CA ASP A 204 -18.80 -7.08 -21.89
C ASP A 204 -18.76 -6.10 -23.07
N MET A 205 -17.77 -5.20 -23.14
CA MET A 205 -17.54 -4.33 -24.32
C MET A 205 -17.03 -5.10 -25.54
N LEU A 206 -16.11 -6.06 -25.36
CA LEU A 206 -15.58 -6.87 -26.47
C LEU A 206 -16.58 -7.89 -27.02
N THR A 207 -17.46 -8.42 -26.17
CA THR A 207 -18.54 -9.35 -26.57
C THR A 207 -19.78 -8.64 -27.12
N GLY A 208 -19.89 -7.32 -26.92
CA GLY A 208 -21.07 -6.54 -27.31
C GLY A 208 -22.27 -6.74 -26.38
N VAL A 209 -22.05 -7.14 -25.12
CA VAL A 209 -23.09 -7.09 -24.08
C VAL A 209 -23.50 -5.64 -23.80
N VAL A 210 -22.53 -4.72 -23.84
CA VAL A 210 -22.73 -3.27 -23.80
C VAL A 210 -22.02 -2.62 -24.99
N SER A 211 -22.71 -1.77 -25.74
CA SER A 211 -22.08 -0.98 -26.81
C SER A 211 -21.37 0.23 -26.20
N PRO A 212 -20.16 0.62 -26.68
CA PRO A 212 -19.53 1.88 -26.28
C PRO A 212 -20.42 3.12 -26.46
N GLN A 213 -21.33 3.09 -27.44
CA GLN A 213 -22.26 4.18 -27.73
C GLN A 213 -23.40 4.31 -26.71
N ASP A 214 -23.71 3.24 -25.98
CA ASP A 214 -24.73 3.25 -24.93
C ASP A 214 -24.23 3.90 -23.63
N ILE A 215 -22.91 3.98 -23.47
CA ILE A 215 -22.24 4.57 -22.31
C ILE A 215 -22.18 6.09 -22.53
N THR A 216 -22.75 6.86 -21.59
CA THR A 216 -22.77 8.32 -21.64
C THR A 216 -21.42 8.92 -21.26
N GLY A 217 -20.74 8.31 -20.29
CA GLY A 217 -19.43 8.78 -19.87
C GLY A 217 -18.71 7.86 -18.89
N ILE A 218 -17.41 8.09 -18.75
CA ILE A 218 -16.53 7.36 -17.84
C ILE A 218 -15.86 8.34 -16.88
N ILE A 219 -15.93 8.03 -15.59
CA ILE A 219 -15.17 8.72 -14.55
C ILE A 219 -14.08 7.79 -14.03
N VAL A 220 -12.82 8.20 -14.17
CA VAL A 220 -11.65 7.45 -13.72
C VAL A 220 -11.12 8.08 -12.43
N THR A 221 -11.18 7.34 -11.33
CA THR A 221 -10.51 7.72 -10.07
C THR A 221 -9.07 7.22 -10.05
N HIS A 222 -8.24 7.78 -9.16
CA HIS A 222 -6.83 7.40 -9.01
C HIS A 222 -6.04 7.37 -10.34
N ALA A 223 -6.16 8.43 -11.14
CA ALA A 223 -5.55 8.52 -12.47
C ALA A 223 -4.01 8.35 -12.47
N GLU A 224 -3.36 8.63 -11.34
CA GLU A 224 -1.93 8.41 -11.11
C GLU A 224 -1.52 6.93 -11.22
N ARG A 225 -2.44 6.00 -10.96
CA ARG A 225 -2.18 4.54 -11.03
C ARG A 225 -2.31 3.96 -12.42
N VAL A 226 -3.03 4.64 -13.32
CA VAL A 226 -3.34 4.15 -14.66
C VAL A 226 -2.05 4.04 -15.49
N ARG A 227 -1.73 2.84 -15.97
CA ARG A 227 -0.56 2.59 -16.82
C ARG A 227 -1.03 2.34 -18.25
N GLU A 228 -0.12 2.44 -19.21
CA GLU A 228 -0.44 2.18 -20.62
C GLU A 228 -0.95 0.74 -20.86
N THR A 229 -0.48 -0.22 -20.05
CA THR A 229 -0.86 -1.64 -20.14
C THR A 229 -1.97 -2.06 -19.16
N SER A 230 -2.56 -1.10 -18.43
CA SER A 230 -3.57 -1.39 -17.41
C SER A 230 -4.98 -1.55 -18.02
N ASN A 231 -5.89 -2.19 -17.29
CA ASN A 231 -7.26 -2.46 -17.77
C ASN A 231 -8.05 -1.15 -18.00
N GLU A 232 -7.82 -0.15 -17.15
CA GLU A 232 -8.47 1.16 -17.19
C GLU A 232 -8.14 1.88 -18.50
N SER A 233 -6.86 1.93 -18.87
CA SER A 233 -6.46 2.51 -20.17
C SER A 233 -7.09 1.74 -21.32
N PHE A 234 -7.20 0.41 -21.22
CA PHE A 234 -7.82 -0.39 -22.26
C PHE A 234 -9.31 -0.10 -22.42
N ILE A 235 -10.05 0.04 -21.32
CA ILE A 235 -11.47 0.43 -21.34
C ILE A 235 -11.65 1.81 -21.98
N VAL A 236 -10.84 2.80 -21.56
CA VAL A 236 -10.89 4.15 -22.12
C VAL A 236 -10.60 4.15 -23.62
N ASN A 237 -9.65 3.31 -24.06
CA ASN A 237 -9.35 3.13 -25.48
C ASN A 237 -10.52 2.48 -26.24
N LEU A 238 -11.08 1.38 -25.74
CA LEU A 238 -12.25 0.72 -26.35
C LEU A 238 -13.46 1.67 -26.43
N TYR A 239 -13.66 2.47 -25.39
CA TYR A 239 -14.75 3.43 -25.30
C TYR A 239 -14.60 4.53 -26.36
N ARG A 240 -13.44 5.21 -26.40
CA ARG A 240 -13.16 6.29 -27.37
C ARG A 240 -13.04 5.80 -28.80
N ASP A 241 -12.83 4.50 -29.04
CA ASP A 241 -12.84 3.92 -30.39
C ASP A 241 -14.24 3.72 -30.95
N GLY A 242 -15.23 3.49 -30.07
CA GLY A 242 -16.62 3.26 -30.44
C GLY A 242 -17.56 4.43 -30.16
N ASN A 243 -17.11 5.41 -29.37
CA ASN A 243 -17.90 6.56 -28.92
C ASN A 243 -17.08 7.87 -28.97
N ASP A 244 -17.52 8.78 -29.85
CA ASP A 244 -16.91 10.09 -30.04
C ASP A 244 -17.55 11.21 -29.21
N TRP A 245 -18.83 11.07 -28.84
CA TRP A 245 -19.61 12.14 -28.20
C TRP A 245 -19.57 12.10 -26.67
N GLY A 246 -19.40 10.92 -26.10
CA GLY A 246 -19.47 10.73 -24.65
C GLY A 246 -18.23 11.25 -23.93
N PHE A 247 -18.37 11.55 -22.64
CA PHE A 247 -17.32 12.22 -21.88
C PHE A 247 -16.35 11.25 -21.20
N VAL A 248 -15.11 11.70 -20.97
CA VAL A 248 -14.16 11.04 -20.06
C VAL A 248 -13.62 12.07 -19.09
N LYS A 249 -13.73 11.79 -17.80
CA LYS A 249 -13.22 12.67 -16.73
C LYS A 249 -12.33 11.85 -15.82
N ALA A 250 -11.17 12.39 -15.47
CA ALA A 250 -10.21 11.70 -14.61
C ALA A 250 -9.86 12.56 -13.41
N VAL A 251 -9.73 11.94 -12.25
CA VAL A 251 -9.45 12.63 -10.99
C VAL A 251 -8.27 11.95 -10.27
N SER A 252 -7.41 12.76 -9.66
CA SER A 252 -6.28 12.32 -8.85
C SER A 252 -6.00 13.33 -7.73
N ASP A 253 -5.65 12.82 -6.56
CA ASP A 253 -5.26 13.58 -5.38
C ASP A 253 -3.82 13.29 -4.92
N GLU A 254 -3.09 12.43 -5.65
CA GLU A 254 -1.71 12.02 -5.38
C GLU A 254 -0.73 12.60 -6.43
N PRO A 255 -0.36 13.89 -6.36
CA PRO A 255 0.59 14.50 -7.30
C PRO A 255 1.99 13.87 -7.24
N GLU A 256 2.36 13.27 -6.10
CA GLU A 256 3.66 12.62 -5.87
C GLU A 256 3.90 11.39 -6.75
N ALA A 257 2.84 10.73 -7.19
CA ALA A 257 2.91 9.55 -8.03
C ALA A 257 3.16 9.89 -9.52
N PHE A 258 3.00 11.16 -9.92
CA PHE A 258 3.32 11.63 -11.27
C PHE A 258 4.83 11.74 -11.46
N THR A 259 5.46 10.60 -11.73
CA THR A 259 6.91 10.45 -11.92
C THR A 259 7.27 10.31 -13.40
N GLY A 260 8.51 10.69 -13.77
CA GLY A 260 9.03 10.60 -15.13
C GLY A 260 9.45 11.94 -15.73
N PHE A 261 9.84 11.89 -17.02
CA PHE A 261 10.32 13.06 -17.76
C PHE A 261 9.17 14.03 -18.08
N THR A 262 8.10 13.52 -18.70
CA THR A 262 6.86 14.25 -19.04
C THR A 262 5.63 13.46 -18.55
N PRO A 263 5.40 13.42 -17.22
CA PRO A 263 4.33 12.63 -16.63
C PRO A 263 2.95 13.07 -17.11
N LEU A 264 2.70 14.38 -17.25
CA LEU A 264 1.39 14.89 -17.61
C LEU A 264 1.03 14.54 -19.04
N ALA A 265 1.96 14.75 -19.98
CA ALA A 265 1.78 14.39 -21.39
C ALA A 265 1.47 12.90 -21.56
N THR A 266 2.21 12.05 -20.84
CA THR A 266 2.06 10.60 -20.89
C THR A 266 0.68 10.18 -20.37
N LYS A 267 0.23 10.78 -19.26
CA LYS A 267 -1.08 10.48 -18.65
C LYS A 267 -2.25 10.94 -19.51
N LEU A 268 -2.16 12.15 -20.06
CA LEU A 268 -3.16 12.66 -21.01
C LEU A 268 -3.30 11.76 -22.24
N LYS A 269 -2.18 11.27 -22.77
CA LYS A 269 -2.18 10.32 -23.89
C LYS A 269 -2.85 9.00 -23.53
N ILE A 270 -2.53 8.44 -22.36
CA ILE A 270 -3.08 7.15 -21.88
C ILE A 270 -4.61 7.25 -21.65
N LEU A 271 -5.09 8.38 -21.13
CA LEU A 271 -6.50 8.63 -20.83
C LEU A 271 -7.29 9.25 -21.99
N ARG A 272 -6.63 9.57 -23.11
CA ARG A 272 -7.19 10.32 -24.24
C ARG A 272 -7.92 11.60 -23.82
N LEU A 273 -7.25 12.40 -23.01
CA LEU A 273 -7.74 13.69 -22.54
C LEU A 273 -6.92 14.83 -23.15
N LEU A 274 -7.57 15.97 -23.37
CA LEU A 274 -6.93 17.16 -23.94
C LEU A 274 -6.57 18.20 -22.87
N ALA A 275 -7.36 18.30 -21.80
CA ALA A 275 -7.21 19.32 -20.77
C ALA A 275 -6.79 18.74 -19.42
N VAL A 276 -6.14 19.59 -18.61
CA VAL A 276 -5.71 19.31 -17.23
C VAL A 276 -6.08 20.49 -16.35
N PHE A 277 -6.66 20.20 -15.19
CA PHE A 277 -6.99 21.18 -14.16
C PHE A 277 -6.13 20.89 -12.92
N LEU A 278 -5.26 21.83 -12.54
CA LEU A 278 -4.33 21.68 -11.41
C LEU A 278 -4.79 22.58 -10.27
N TRP A 279 -5.11 21.99 -9.12
CA TRP A 279 -5.60 22.69 -7.92
C TRP A 279 -4.71 22.42 -6.71
N PRO A 280 -3.53 23.05 -6.63
CA PRO A 280 -2.65 22.95 -5.46
C PRO A 280 -3.21 23.72 -4.26
N ARG A 281 -2.73 23.41 -3.04
CA ARG A 281 -3.11 24.14 -1.81
C ARG A 281 -2.78 25.64 -1.87
N PHE A 282 -1.75 26.03 -2.62
CA PHE A 282 -1.34 27.43 -2.84
C PHE A 282 -2.06 28.10 -4.02
N HIS A 283 -3.10 27.46 -4.60
CA HIS A 283 -3.96 28.10 -5.58
C HIS A 283 -4.56 29.39 -4.99
N VAL A 284 -4.74 30.42 -5.81
CA VAL A 284 -5.14 31.76 -5.35
C VAL A 284 -6.46 31.70 -4.58
N GLU A 285 -7.47 31.04 -5.14
CA GLU A 285 -8.79 30.93 -4.50
C GLU A 285 -8.79 30.12 -3.21
N VAL A 286 -8.11 28.97 -3.21
CA VAL A 286 -7.98 28.08 -2.05
C VAL A 286 -7.29 28.83 -0.92
N SER A 287 -6.20 29.52 -1.25
CA SER A 287 -5.44 30.32 -0.29
C SER A 287 -6.26 31.48 0.24
N GLN A 288 -6.97 32.22 -0.62
CA GLN A 288 -7.79 33.36 -0.17
C GLN A 288 -8.90 32.93 0.80
N LEU A 289 -9.58 31.81 0.57
CA LEU A 289 -10.64 31.32 1.45
C LEU A 289 -10.08 30.85 2.79
N LEU A 290 -9.05 30.00 2.75
CA LEU A 290 -8.47 29.42 3.97
C LEU A 290 -7.69 30.46 4.78
N LEU A 291 -7.07 31.48 4.15
CA LEU A 291 -6.37 32.57 4.85
C LEU A 291 -7.30 33.69 5.32
N ARG A 292 -8.48 33.90 4.70
CA ARG A 292 -9.46 34.88 5.21
C ARG A 292 -9.99 34.48 6.59
N GLY A 293 -10.13 33.19 6.88
CA GLY A 293 -10.40 32.68 8.23
C GLY A 293 -9.31 33.06 9.24
N ALA A 294 -8.03 33.03 8.83
CA ALA A 294 -6.88 33.32 9.69
C ALA A 294 -6.73 34.77 10.15
N LYS A 295 -7.44 35.72 9.54
CA LYS A 295 -7.47 37.12 10.00
C LYS A 295 -8.51 37.38 11.11
N THR A 296 -9.42 36.44 11.33
CA THR A 296 -10.27 36.43 12.52
C THR A 296 -9.57 35.62 13.60
N HIS A 297 -9.54 36.11 14.86
CA HIS A 297 -8.79 35.53 15.99
C HIS A 297 -9.14 34.07 16.36
N TYR A 298 -9.96 33.37 15.58
CA TYR A 298 -10.57 32.08 15.93
C TYR A 298 -9.96 30.85 15.25
N SER A 299 -9.02 30.97 14.30
CA SER A 299 -8.34 29.82 13.67
C SER A 299 -6.86 29.70 14.09
N SER A 300 -6.55 29.83 15.38
CA SER A 300 -5.18 29.68 15.88
C SER A 300 -4.82 28.21 16.05
N VAL A 301 -3.85 27.72 15.29
CA VAL A 301 -3.20 26.43 15.53
C VAL A 301 -2.11 26.62 16.58
N THR A 302 -2.13 25.83 17.64
CA THR A 302 -1.10 25.86 18.69
C THR A 302 -0.05 24.81 18.36
N GLU A 303 1.14 25.25 17.96
CA GLU A 303 2.28 24.36 17.68
C GLU A 303 3.04 24.03 18.97
N ILE A 304 3.25 22.73 19.21
CA ILE A 304 3.94 22.20 20.39
C ILE A 304 5.17 21.42 19.91
N ALA A 305 6.33 22.09 19.95
CA ALA A 305 7.62 21.48 19.64
C ALA A 305 8.19 20.74 20.86
N VAL A 306 8.08 19.41 20.85
CA VAL A 306 8.57 18.54 21.94
C VAL A 306 10.05 18.23 21.72
N ARG A 307 10.88 18.37 22.76
CA ARG A 307 12.31 18.04 22.67
C ARG A 307 12.54 16.54 22.89
N LEU A 308 13.45 15.96 22.10
CA LEU A 308 13.93 14.59 22.31
C LEU A 308 14.71 14.46 23.63
N SER A 309 14.66 13.28 24.24
CA SER A 309 15.55 12.96 25.36
C SER A 309 17.01 12.94 24.90
N PRO A 310 17.99 13.26 25.76
CA PRO A 310 19.40 13.27 25.37
C PRO A 310 19.89 11.89 24.89
N LYS A 311 19.28 10.80 25.38
CA LYS A 311 19.59 9.44 24.93
C LYS A 311 18.98 9.16 23.55
N MET A 312 17.73 9.56 23.31
CA MET A 312 17.10 9.48 21.98
C MET A 312 17.88 10.25 20.93
N ALA A 313 18.33 11.48 21.23
CA ALA A 313 19.11 12.29 20.30
C ALA A 313 20.42 11.61 19.88
N LYS A 314 21.13 10.95 20.81
CA LYS A 314 22.33 10.16 20.51
C LYS A 314 22.04 8.93 19.66
N ILE A 315 20.94 8.23 19.92
CA ILE A 315 20.51 7.08 19.10
C ILE A 315 20.16 7.56 17.68
N GLN A 316 19.40 8.65 17.55
CA GLN A 316 19.05 9.24 16.26
C GLN A 316 20.31 9.60 15.45
N SER A 317 21.29 10.28 16.05
CA SER A 317 22.53 10.63 15.35
C SER A 317 23.34 9.40 14.93
N ALA A 318 23.38 8.36 15.77
CA ALA A 318 24.06 7.11 15.46
C ALA A 318 23.40 6.34 14.30
N ILE A 319 22.06 6.28 14.28
CA ILE A 319 21.30 5.65 13.17
C ILE A 319 21.53 6.42 11.86
N LEU A 320 21.47 7.77 11.90
CA LEU A 320 21.72 8.60 10.71
C LEU A 320 23.15 8.42 10.17
N ALA A 321 24.14 8.29 11.04
CA ALA A 321 25.52 7.99 10.65
C ALA A 321 25.66 6.59 10.01
N CYS A 322 24.97 5.57 10.55
CA CYS A 322 24.92 4.23 9.96
C CYS A 322 24.26 4.26 8.57
N LEU A 323 23.15 4.99 8.42
CA LEU A 323 22.45 5.17 7.16
C LEU A 323 23.35 5.84 6.10
N GLN A 324 24.05 6.91 6.49
CA GLN A 324 24.99 7.61 5.61
C GLN A 324 26.12 6.68 5.14
N ALA A 325 26.70 5.89 6.05
CA ALA A 325 27.74 4.92 5.70
C ALA A 325 27.22 3.83 4.76
N CYS A 326 26.02 3.30 4.99
CA CYS A 326 25.39 2.31 4.12
C CYS A 326 25.11 2.88 2.71
N LEU A 327 24.63 4.13 2.64
CA LEU A 327 24.34 4.80 1.36
C LEU A 327 25.64 5.06 0.57
N LEU A 328 26.72 5.48 1.23
CA LEU A 328 28.02 5.70 0.58
C LEU A 328 28.62 4.40 0.03
N GLU A 329 28.55 3.30 0.79
CA GLU A 329 29.01 2.00 0.30
C GLU A 329 28.12 1.47 -0.85
N LEU A 330 26.81 1.74 -0.80
CA LEU A 330 25.90 1.39 -1.89
C LEU A 330 26.24 2.17 -3.18
N ARG A 331 26.51 3.48 -3.08
CA ARG A 331 26.97 4.32 -4.21
C ARG A 331 28.29 3.81 -4.78
N ARG A 332 29.24 3.50 -3.90
CA ARG A 332 30.57 3.00 -4.29
C ARG A 332 30.49 1.71 -5.10
N HIS A 333 29.62 0.78 -4.73
CA HIS A 333 29.46 -0.49 -5.43
C HIS A 333 28.69 -0.36 -6.76
N ASN A 334 27.86 0.67 -6.91
CA ASN A 334 26.90 0.80 -8.03
C ASN A 334 26.97 2.17 -8.72
N GLN A 335 28.17 2.67 -9.03
CA GLN A 335 28.39 4.00 -9.63
C GLN A 335 27.60 4.25 -10.94
N LEU A 336 27.31 3.20 -11.71
CA LEU A 336 26.56 3.31 -12.97
C LEU A 336 25.05 3.45 -12.78
N LEU A 337 24.53 3.06 -11.62
CA LEU A 337 23.09 3.07 -11.29
C LEU A 337 22.74 4.18 -10.28
N GLU A 338 23.75 4.96 -9.89
CA GLU A 338 23.59 6.08 -8.98
C GLU A 338 22.68 7.12 -9.60
N THR A 339 21.64 7.51 -8.86
CA THR A 339 20.73 8.59 -9.24
C THR A 339 20.98 9.78 -8.33
N GLU A 340 20.70 11.00 -8.80
CA GLU A 340 20.74 12.22 -7.97
C GLU A 340 19.83 12.13 -6.72
N TYR A 341 18.86 11.22 -6.76
CA TYR A 341 17.94 10.96 -5.66
C TYR A 341 18.61 10.20 -4.49
N TRP A 342 19.74 9.50 -4.71
CA TRP A 342 20.50 8.78 -3.67
C TRP A 342 21.30 9.72 -2.78
N ASP A 343 20.59 10.55 -2.03
CA ASP A 343 21.16 11.57 -1.17
C ASP A 343 20.57 11.54 0.24
N MET A 344 21.32 12.08 1.20
CA MET A 344 20.94 12.10 2.61
C MET A 344 19.70 12.99 2.85
N GLU A 345 19.51 14.04 2.05
CA GLU A 345 18.32 14.90 2.15
C GLU A 345 17.02 14.12 1.89
N ASN A 346 17.06 13.15 0.97
CA ASN A 346 15.89 12.37 0.57
C ASN A 346 15.63 11.17 1.48
N ILE A 347 16.49 10.88 2.45
CA ILE A 347 16.34 9.69 3.31
C ILE A 347 15.08 9.73 4.17
N HIS A 348 14.62 10.94 4.46
CA HIS A 348 13.41 11.23 5.24
C HIS A 348 12.13 11.02 4.43
N ASP A 349 12.20 10.88 3.10
CA ASP A 349 11.05 10.53 2.26
C ASP A 349 10.64 9.09 2.56
N ARG A 350 9.35 8.84 2.84
CA ARG A 350 8.79 7.51 3.14
C ARG A 350 9.16 6.46 2.09
N ASP A 351 9.18 6.86 0.82
CA ASP A 351 9.37 5.92 -0.29
C ASP A 351 10.83 5.82 -0.75
N PHE A 352 11.77 6.46 -0.05
CA PHE A 352 13.19 6.47 -0.40
C PHE A 352 13.75 5.07 -0.71
N THR A 353 13.60 4.13 0.23
CA THR A 353 14.17 2.78 0.08
C THR A 353 13.50 1.99 -1.04
N SER A 354 12.19 2.21 -1.26
CA SER A 354 11.45 1.63 -2.38
C SER A 354 11.95 2.17 -3.72
N ARG A 355 12.23 3.48 -3.83
CA ARG A 355 12.80 4.10 -5.03
C ARG A 355 14.23 3.66 -5.29
N VAL A 356 15.06 3.53 -4.24
CA VAL A 356 16.42 2.96 -4.35
C VAL A 356 16.34 1.53 -4.87
N ARG A 357 15.47 0.69 -4.31
CA ARG A 357 15.27 -0.68 -4.80
C ARG A 357 14.78 -0.69 -6.26
N LEU A 358 13.81 0.15 -6.61
CA LEU A 358 13.27 0.25 -7.97
C LEU A 358 14.35 0.65 -8.98
N SER A 359 15.24 1.58 -8.63
CA SER A 359 16.37 1.98 -9.49
C SER A 359 17.35 0.83 -9.74
N LEU A 360 17.47 -0.09 -8.77
CA LEU A 360 18.33 -1.27 -8.86
C LEU A 360 17.64 -2.49 -9.47
N GLU A 361 16.30 -2.50 -9.59
CA GLU A 361 15.50 -3.66 -10.01
C GLU A 361 15.96 -4.20 -11.39
N SER A 362 16.21 -3.28 -12.34
CA SER A 362 16.64 -3.62 -13.71
C SER A 362 17.91 -4.48 -13.77
N GLN A 363 18.82 -4.29 -12.82
CA GLN A 363 20.09 -5.00 -12.74
C GLN A 363 20.24 -5.78 -11.44
N TRP A 364 19.15 -6.01 -10.69
CA TRP A 364 19.19 -6.60 -9.35
C TRP A 364 19.97 -7.92 -9.29
N HIS A 365 19.81 -8.74 -10.31
CA HIS A 365 20.51 -10.01 -10.49
C HIS A 365 22.04 -9.88 -10.69
N ARG A 366 22.53 -8.76 -11.27
CA ARG A 366 23.96 -8.50 -11.50
C ARG A 366 24.65 -7.85 -10.30
N ILE A 367 23.86 -7.29 -9.41
CA ILE A 367 24.35 -6.57 -8.24
C ILE A 367 24.93 -7.57 -7.22
N THR A 368 26.01 -7.16 -6.57
CA THR A 368 26.67 -7.98 -5.55
C THR A 368 25.73 -8.25 -4.38
N TRP A 369 25.87 -9.41 -3.74
CA TRP A 369 25.13 -9.73 -2.52
C TRP A 369 25.30 -8.65 -1.43
N THR A 370 26.48 -8.03 -1.34
CA THR A 370 26.74 -6.93 -0.39
C THR A 370 25.83 -5.73 -0.64
N SER A 371 25.66 -5.30 -1.89
CA SER A 371 24.77 -4.20 -2.24
C SER A 371 23.31 -4.55 -1.96
N LYS A 372 22.89 -5.81 -2.19
CA LYS A 372 21.54 -6.27 -1.81
C LYS A 372 21.33 -6.20 -0.30
N GLN A 373 22.31 -6.65 0.48
CA GLN A 373 22.29 -6.56 1.94
C GLN A 373 22.20 -5.11 2.41
N LEU A 374 22.97 -4.19 1.81
CA LEU A 374 22.92 -2.76 2.14
C LEU A 374 21.52 -2.16 1.90
N VAL A 375 20.81 -2.58 0.85
CA VAL A 375 19.42 -2.13 0.62
C VAL A 375 18.49 -2.62 1.75
N TYR A 376 18.62 -3.86 2.20
CA TYR A 376 17.86 -4.37 3.35
C TYR A 376 18.24 -3.67 4.67
N ASP A 377 19.52 -3.34 4.84
CA ASP A 377 20.00 -2.61 6.00
C ASP A 377 19.45 -1.17 6.02
N LEU A 378 19.35 -0.51 4.86
CA LEU A 378 18.69 0.80 4.74
C LEU A 378 17.21 0.75 5.15
N VAL A 379 16.47 -0.32 4.79
CA VAL A 379 15.10 -0.53 5.27
C VAL A 379 15.09 -0.65 6.80
N THR A 380 15.93 -1.53 7.34
CA THR A 380 15.99 -1.84 8.78
C THR A 380 16.34 -0.61 9.62
N LEU A 381 17.35 0.15 9.20
CA LEU A 381 17.80 1.36 9.91
C LEU A 381 16.75 2.48 9.87
N LYS A 382 16.04 2.63 8.75
CA LYS A 382 14.94 3.60 8.64
C LYS A 382 13.76 3.20 9.52
N GLU A 383 13.42 1.92 9.56
CA GLU A 383 12.40 1.42 10.48
C GLU A 383 12.79 1.65 11.94
N LEU A 384 14.06 1.46 12.33
CA LEU A 384 14.55 1.80 13.66
C LEU A 384 14.41 3.29 13.98
N LEU A 385 14.60 4.17 12.99
CA LEU A 385 14.45 5.61 13.16
C LEU A 385 13.00 6.00 13.45
N SER A 386 12.04 5.40 12.74
CA SER A 386 10.61 5.58 13.01
C SER A 386 10.19 4.94 14.35
N ALA A 387 10.70 3.74 14.65
CA ALA A 387 10.44 3.03 15.90
C ALA A 387 10.90 3.82 17.13
N LEU A 388 12.04 4.52 17.04
CA LEU A 388 12.58 5.33 18.13
C LEU A 388 11.59 6.38 18.64
N LEU A 389 10.77 6.94 17.75
CA LEU A 389 9.84 8.03 18.05
C LEU A 389 8.44 7.54 18.46
N ALA A 390 8.03 6.36 17.97
CA ALA A 390 6.69 5.80 18.16
C ALA A 390 6.60 4.70 19.23
N GLU A 391 7.64 3.86 19.39
CA GLU A 391 7.64 2.74 20.33
C GLU A 391 8.14 3.17 21.73
N ASP A 392 7.67 2.49 22.78
CA ASP A 392 8.22 2.68 24.12
C ASP A 392 9.66 2.16 24.24
N SER A 393 10.36 2.56 25.30
CA SER A 393 11.79 2.26 25.47
C SER A 393 12.09 0.76 25.58
N LEU A 394 11.18 -0.04 26.14
CA LEU A 394 11.34 -1.49 26.29
C LEU A 394 11.11 -2.22 24.96
N LEU A 395 10.03 -1.88 24.25
CA LEU A 395 9.71 -2.44 22.94
C LEU A 395 10.79 -2.10 21.91
N PHE A 396 11.29 -0.85 21.91
CA PHE A 396 12.40 -0.45 21.07
C PHE A 396 13.67 -1.28 21.36
N TYR A 397 13.98 -1.50 22.64
CA TYR A 397 15.12 -2.33 23.04
C TYR A 397 14.95 -3.80 22.60
N GLN A 398 13.75 -4.37 22.74
CA GLN A 398 13.41 -5.70 22.25
C GLN A 398 13.64 -5.81 20.73
N ARG A 399 13.24 -4.81 19.95
CA ARG A 399 13.45 -4.77 18.50
C ARG A 399 14.94 -4.76 18.15
N VAL A 400 15.74 -3.92 18.82
CA VAL A 400 17.21 -3.88 18.64
C VAL A 400 17.83 -5.24 18.97
N GLN A 401 17.44 -5.85 20.09
CA GLN A 401 17.95 -7.17 20.49
C GLN A 401 17.59 -8.26 19.46
N SER A 402 16.36 -8.26 18.95
CA SER A 402 15.91 -9.20 17.92
C SER A 402 16.74 -9.08 16.63
N ILE A 403 17.08 -7.87 16.21
CA ILE A 403 17.93 -7.63 15.03
C ILE A 403 19.34 -8.17 15.26
N VAL A 404 19.93 -7.91 16.43
CA VAL A 404 21.25 -8.42 16.81
C VAL A 404 21.25 -9.95 16.84
N ASP A 405 20.28 -10.57 17.51
CA ASP A 405 20.16 -12.03 17.63
C ASP A 405 19.97 -12.71 16.27
N SER A 406 19.22 -12.08 15.35
CA SER A 406 18.99 -12.60 14.00
C SER A 406 20.28 -12.66 13.16
N ASN A 407 21.15 -11.65 13.29
CA ASN A 407 22.42 -11.57 12.57
C ASN A 407 23.48 -12.51 13.18
N ILE A 408 23.39 -12.82 14.47
CA ILE A 408 24.31 -13.74 15.16
C ILE A 408 24.11 -15.20 14.71
N ARG A 409 22.87 -15.64 14.45
CA ARG A 409 22.57 -17.04 14.06
C ARG A 409 23.27 -17.49 12.77
N SER A 410 23.72 -16.56 11.93
CA SER A 410 24.51 -16.85 10.73
C SER A 410 25.94 -17.36 11.00
N PHE A 411 26.45 -17.30 12.23
CA PHE A 411 27.84 -17.62 12.57
C PHE A 411 28.09 -19.08 12.99
N THR A 412 27.07 -19.94 13.08
CA THR A 412 27.14 -21.20 13.85
C THR A 412 27.57 -22.46 13.08
N THR A 413 27.80 -22.41 11.76
CA THR A 413 28.05 -23.61 10.94
C THR A 413 29.43 -23.69 10.27
N GLY A 414 30.50 -23.18 10.92
CA GLY A 414 31.92 -23.43 10.53
C GLY A 414 32.39 -22.85 9.18
N VAL A 415 31.47 -22.57 8.26
CA VAL A 415 31.66 -21.80 7.04
C VAL A 415 31.34 -20.36 7.40
N MET A 416 32.35 -19.47 7.30
CA MET A 416 32.15 -18.02 7.39
C MET A 416 31.33 -17.56 6.18
N VAL A 417 30.02 -17.76 6.22
CA VAL A 417 29.12 -17.09 5.29
C VAL A 417 29.09 -15.64 5.75
N ARG A 418 29.56 -14.73 4.90
CA ARG A 418 29.62 -13.28 5.15
C ARG A 418 28.21 -12.68 5.16
N THR A 419 27.28 -13.17 5.98
CA THR A 419 25.85 -12.81 5.95
C THR A 419 25.41 -11.79 6.99
N GLY A 420 26.30 -11.32 7.88
CA GLY A 420 25.95 -10.27 8.84
C GLY A 420 25.84 -8.90 8.17
N SER A 421 24.85 -8.10 8.60
CA SER A 421 24.67 -6.72 8.16
C SER A 421 25.91 -5.87 8.51
N PRO A 422 26.59 -5.24 7.53
CA PRO A 422 27.83 -4.50 7.76
C PRO A 422 27.75 -3.37 8.80
N TRP A 423 26.60 -2.71 8.94
CA TRP A 423 26.43 -1.59 9.86
C TRP A 423 26.56 -2.00 11.35
N LEU A 424 26.26 -3.25 11.71
CA LEU A 424 26.45 -3.76 13.08
C LEU A 424 27.92 -3.82 13.51
N MET A 425 28.84 -3.72 12.55
CA MET A 425 30.29 -3.73 12.81
C MET A 425 30.84 -2.32 13.09
N MET A 426 30.01 -1.28 12.97
CA MET A 426 30.37 0.12 13.22
C MET A 426 30.30 0.44 14.71
N ASP A 427 31.12 1.41 15.16
CA ASP A 427 31.10 1.85 16.56
C ASP A 427 29.77 2.53 16.91
N GLU A 428 29.11 3.14 15.93
CA GLU A 428 27.78 3.73 16.04
C GLU A 428 26.71 2.69 16.42
N ALA A 429 26.81 1.45 15.91
CA ALA A 429 25.89 0.38 16.31
C ALA A 429 26.00 0.03 17.80
N MET A 430 27.21 0.11 18.37
CA MET A 430 27.42 -0.07 19.81
C MET A 430 26.71 0.99 20.63
N THR A 431 26.74 2.24 20.15
CA THR A 431 26.05 3.34 20.83
C THR A 431 24.54 3.14 20.81
N ILE A 432 23.96 2.64 19.71
CA ILE A 432 22.53 2.32 19.62
C ILE A 432 22.15 1.26 20.66
N ILE A 433 22.89 0.15 20.74
CA ILE A 433 22.61 -0.94 21.67
C ILE A 433 22.77 -0.48 23.13
N ALA A 434 23.86 0.22 23.44
CA ALA A 434 24.15 0.67 24.80
C ALA A 434 23.11 1.68 25.30
N PHE A 435 22.79 2.71 24.51
CA PHE A 435 21.79 3.70 24.91
C PHE A 435 20.37 3.10 24.90
N ALA A 436 20.03 2.18 23.98
CA ALA A 436 18.74 1.47 24.04
C ALA A 436 18.59 0.68 25.35
N LYS A 437 19.62 -0.06 25.77
CA LYS A 437 19.64 -0.76 27.06
C LYS A 437 19.54 0.21 28.23
N GLU A 438 20.24 1.35 28.18
CA GLU A 438 20.21 2.35 29.24
C GLU A 438 18.88 3.11 29.35
N ARG A 439 18.12 3.23 28.25
CA ARG A 439 16.76 3.80 28.23
C ARG A 439 15.71 2.85 28.82
N ALA A 440 15.89 1.55 28.61
CA ALA A 440 14.94 0.53 29.05
C ALA A 440 15.23 0.00 30.47
N LEU A 441 16.51 -0.29 30.76
CA LEU A 441 16.96 -1.06 31.93
C LEU A 441 18.17 -0.41 32.61
N GLY A 442 18.38 0.90 32.45
CA GLY A 442 19.45 1.62 33.14
C GLY A 442 19.21 1.61 34.65
N LYS A 443 20.22 1.33 35.48
CA LYS A 443 20.07 1.33 36.94
C LYS A 443 20.20 2.75 37.49
N VAL A 444 19.21 3.22 38.26
CA VAL A 444 19.22 4.52 38.95
C VAL A 444 19.12 4.30 40.46
N SER A 445 19.98 4.98 41.20
CA SER A 445 20.01 4.98 42.66
C SER A 445 19.06 6.05 43.21
N LEU A 446 17.98 5.65 43.87
CA LEU A 446 17.11 6.56 44.60
C LEU A 446 17.60 6.72 46.04
N ARG A 447 17.66 7.96 46.52
CA ARG A 447 18.00 8.28 47.91
C ARG A 447 16.70 8.59 48.66
N ASN A 448 16.33 7.74 49.62
CA ASN A 448 15.11 7.95 50.41
C ASN A 448 15.27 9.20 51.32
N PRO A 449 14.36 10.20 51.25
CA PRO A 449 14.40 11.39 52.12
C PRO A 449 14.05 11.10 53.60
N SER A 450 13.53 9.90 53.92
CA SER A 450 12.90 9.56 55.19
C SER A 450 13.86 9.13 56.31
N SER A 451 15.17 9.30 56.17
CA SER A 451 16.15 8.91 57.21
C SER A 451 16.68 10.05 58.09
N HIS A 452 16.26 11.31 57.88
CA HIS A 452 16.65 12.44 58.72
C HIS A 452 15.56 12.79 59.74
N ASN A 453 15.38 11.96 60.77
CA ASN A 453 14.86 12.41 62.07
C ASN A 453 14.99 11.30 63.13
N ARG A 454 16.19 11.17 63.71
CA ARG A 454 16.35 10.73 65.11
C ARG A 454 17.38 11.64 65.78
N PRO A 455 17.06 12.32 66.89
CA PRO A 455 18.02 13.15 67.59
C PRO A 455 19.05 12.27 68.32
N ASN A 456 20.31 12.66 68.20
CA ASN A 456 21.46 12.06 68.89
C ASN A 456 21.25 12.06 70.41
N HIS A 457 21.31 10.88 71.04
CA HIS A 457 21.63 10.78 72.45
C HIS A 457 22.79 9.79 72.70
N SER A 458 23.79 10.36 73.38
CA SER A 458 24.88 9.76 74.17
C SER A 458 25.96 8.91 73.49
N ALA A 459 27.18 9.44 73.64
CA ALA A 459 28.48 8.81 73.44
C ALA A 459 28.85 7.80 74.55
N ASN A 460 29.93 7.06 74.29
CA ASN A 460 30.59 5.96 75.01
C ASN A 460 29.90 4.59 74.76
N ASP A 461 30.54 3.60 74.15
CA ASP A 461 31.79 2.99 74.60
C ASP A 461 32.38 2.05 73.52
N SER A 462 33.67 1.78 73.65
CA SER A 462 34.52 1.07 72.70
C SER A 462 34.46 -0.47 72.79
N SER A 463 34.41 -1.17 71.65
CA SER A 463 35.33 -2.26 71.23
C SER A 463 34.71 -3.31 70.30
N ASN A 464 35.44 -3.60 69.20
CA ASN A 464 35.47 -4.81 68.37
C ASN A 464 34.16 -5.57 68.03
N HIS A 465 33.69 -5.42 66.78
CA HIS A 465 33.49 -6.57 65.90
C HIS A 465 33.51 -6.15 64.42
N ASN A 466 34.27 -6.90 63.61
CA ASN A 466 34.26 -6.84 62.15
C ASN A 466 32.89 -7.28 61.62
N SER A 467 32.11 -6.33 61.14
CA SER A 467 31.00 -6.53 60.20
C SER A 467 31.16 -5.53 59.05
N PRO A 468 30.80 -5.90 57.80
CA PRO A 468 30.91 -4.97 56.68
C PRO A 468 30.01 -3.77 56.96
N ARG A 469 30.60 -2.58 56.81
CA ARG A 469 30.00 -1.27 57.03
C ARG A 469 28.61 -1.17 56.37
N ASP A 470 27.68 -0.58 57.13
CA ASP A 470 26.36 -0.13 56.68
C ASP A 470 26.45 0.48 55.27
N SER A 471 25.92 -0.26 54.29
CA SER A 471 25.56 0.32 53.00
C SER A 471 24.38 1.25 53.24
N ASP A 472 24.57 2.55 53.00
CA ASP A 472 23.48 3.49 52.77
C ASP A 472 22.37 2.76 51.99
N ASN A 473 21.15 2.69 52.53
CA ASN A 473 20.00 2.04 51.91
C ASN A 473 19.62 2.80 50.63
N VAL A 474 20.32 2.48 49.54
CA VAL A 474 20.11 3.04 48.21
C VAL A 474 19.28 2.02 47.43
N ASP A 475 18.00 2.31 47.27
CA ASP A 475 17.13 1.50 46.42
C ASP A 475 17.54 1.72 44.95
N VAL A 476 18.08 0.67 44.33
CA VAL A 476 18.43 0.66 42.91
C VAL A 476 17.22 0.25 42.11
N VAL A 477 16.79 1.09 41.17
CA VAL A 477 15.58 0.91 40.37
C VAL A 477 15.91 1.06 38.88
N TYR A 478 15.17 0.36 38.02
CA TYR A 478 15.28 0.55 36.58
C TYR A 478 14.72 1.91 36.12
N ASN A 479 15.51 2.61 35.31
CA ASN A 479 15.19 3.82 34.59
C ASN A 479 14.31 3.47 33.39
N LEU A 480 13.03 3.19 33.66
CA LEU A 480 12.03 2.96 32.62
C LEU A 480 11.71 4.32 31.96
N GLU A 481 12.49 4.72 30.96
CA GLU A 481 12.32 6.02 30.30
C GLU A 481 10.97 6.09 29.55
N GLU A 482 10.17 7.11 29.90
CA GLU A 482 8.89 7.46 29.25
C GLU A 482 9.14 8.31 27.99
N LEU A 483 8.23 8.28 26.99
CA LEU A 483 8.33 9.14 25.82
C LEU A 483 7.99 10.60 26.18
N PRO A 484 8.80 11.60 25.75
CA PRO A 484 8.54 13.00 26.11
C PRO A 484 7.19 13.54 25.63
N LYS A 485 6.64 13.03 24.52
CA LYS A 485 5.32 13.42 24.02
C LYS A 485 4.18 13.06 24.99
N TRP A 486 4.30 12.00 25.79
CA TRP A 486 3.24 11.60 26.72
C TRP A 486 2.99 12.63 27.81
N GLU A 487 4.07 13.20 28.38
CA GLU A 487 3.96 14.27 29.37
C GLU A 487 3.25 15.50 28.78
N GLN A 488 3.62 15.89 27.55
CA GLN A 488 3.02 17.03 26.85
C GLN A 488 1.56 16.79 26.51
N LEU A 489 1.19 15.58 26.08
CA LEU A 489 -0.20 15.22 25.81
C LEU A 489 -1.06 15.33 27.07
N CYS A 490 -0.57 14.83 28.20
CA CYS A 490 -1.28 14.94 29.49
C CYS A 490 -1.46 16.41 29.92
N MET A 491 -0.45 17.26 29.69
CA MET A 491 -0.55 18.69 29.93
C MET A 491 -1.67 19.32 29.09
N VAL A 492 -1.68 19.06 27.77
CA VAL A 492 -2.69 19.59 26.84
C VAL A 492 -4.09 19.14 27.26
N ILE A 493 -4.29 17.86 27.58
CA ILE A 493 -5.60 17.35 28.01
C ILE A 493 -6.05 18.03 29.30
N ASN A 494 -5.16 18.13 30.30
CA ASN A 494 -5.49 18.80 31.56
C ASN A 494 -5.83 20.29 31.35
N ASP A 495 -5.14 20.98 30.44
CA ASP A 495 -5.43 22.37 30.11
C ASP A 495 -6.77 22.51 29.38
N ILE A 496 -7.12 21.58 28.48
CA ILE A 496 -8.44 21.52 27.83
C ILE A 496 -9.54 21.27 28.88
N MET A 497 -9.33 20.34 29.82
CA MET A 497 -10.30 20.06 30.88
C MET A 497 -10.49 21.28 31.80
N HIS A 498 -9.40 21.97 32.16
CA HIS A 498 -9.48 23.19 32.95
C HIS A 498 -10.18 24.32 32.19
N GLU A 499 -9.88 24.50 30.90
CA GLU A 499 -10.57 25.47 30.06
C GLU A 499 -12.07 25.18 29.99
N ARG A 500 -12.45 23.92 29.81
CA ARG A 500 -13.85 23.46 29.81
C ARG A 500 -14.56 23.74 31.13
N ALA A 501 -13.88 23.63 32.27
CA ALA A 501 -14.45 23.93 33.57
C ALA A 501 -14.69 25.44 33.79
N VAL A 502 -13.90 26.30 33.14
CA VAL A 502 -13.96 27.77 33.32
C VAL A 502 -14.91 28.43 32.31
N GLN A 503 -15.06 27.86 31.11
CA GLN A 503 -15.92 28.44 30.06
C GLN A 503 -17.41 28.37 30.41
N THR A 504 -18.10 29.51 30.32
CA THR A 504 -19.56 29.64 30.56
C THR A 504 -20.39 29.21 29.35
N VAL A 505 -19.83 29.28 28.14
CA VAL A 505 -20.43 28.75 26.90
C VAL A 505 -19.86 27.36 26.68
N LYS A 506 -20.66 26.32 26.92
CA LYS A 506 -20.25 24.93 26.69
C LYS A 506 -20.01 24.74 25.19
N SER A 507 -18.77 24.55 24.78
CA SER A 507 -18.49 23.89 23.52
C SER A 507 -18.77 22.41 23.71
N GLU A 508 -19.90 21.93 23.19
CA GLU A 508 -20.42 20.57 23.46
C GLU A 508 -19.69 19.46 22.69
N GLY A 509 -18.71 19.81 21.84
CA GLY A 509 -17.99 18.84 21.02
C GLY A 509 -16.91 18.05 21.79
N PRO A 510 -16.61 16.80 21.38
CA PRO A 510 -15.59 15.95 22.01
C PRO A 510 -14.15 16.44 21.76
N VAL A 511 -13.19 15.85 22.50
CA VAL A 511 -11.74 15.97 22.20
C VAL A 511 -11.34 14.83 21.27
N LEU A 512 -10.82 15.16 20.10
CA LEU A 512 -10.32 14.18 19.12
C LEU A 512 -8.79 14.17 19.10
N ILE A 513 -8.17 13.04 19.42
CA ILE A 513 -6.73 12.81 19.35
C ILE A 513 -6.44 11.94 18.11
N MET A 514 -5.58 12.44 17.23
CA MET A 514 -5.24 11.76 15.98
C MET A 514 -3.80 11.27 15.98
N CYS A 515 -3.58 10.02 15.53
CA CYS A 515 -2.28 9.33 15.53
C CYS A 515 -1.99 8.65 14.19
N ALA A 516 -0.73 8.41 13.81
CA ALA A 516 -0.44 7.75 12.53
C ALA A 516 -0.67 6.24 12.52
N LEU A 517 -0.47 5.55 13.65
CA LEU A 517 -0.56 4.09 13.72
C LEU A 517 -1.57 3.65 14.77
N GLU A 518 -2.31 2.58 14.47
CA GLU A 518 -3.27 1.96 15.39
C GLU A 518 -2.58 1.43 16.66
N LYS A 519 -1.33 0.99 16.55
CA LYS A 519 -0.50 0.62 17.71
C LYS A 519 -0.27 1.82 18.64
N THR A 520 0.01 2.99 18.09
CA THR A 520 0.17 4.24 18.86
C THR A 520 -1.15 4.64 19.51
N ALA A 521 -2.28 4.52 18.81
CA ALA A 521 -3.61 4.80 19.38
C ALA A 521 -3.92 3.90 20.59
N ARG A 522 -3.68 2.59 20.48
CA ARG A 522 -3.82 1.65 21.61
C ARG A 522 -2.87 1.97 22.77
N GLN A 523 -1.62 2.32 22.45
CA GLN A 523 -0.63 2.74 23.44
C GLN A 523 -1.08 4.00 24.18
N LEU A 524 -1.53 5.03 23.47
CA LEU A 524 -2.02 6.26 24.08
C LEU A 524 -3.27 6.03 24.91
N SER A 525 -4.19 5.17 24.48
CA SER A 525 -5.35 4.76 25.29
C SER A 525 -4.91 4.16 26.62
N ALA A 526 -3.94 3.23 26.61
CA ALA A 526 -3.40 2.63 27.83
C ALA A 526 -2.62 3.63 28.71
N VAL A 527 -1.89 4.56 28.10
CA VAL A 527 -1.15 5.63 28.80
C VAL A 527 -2.12 6.60 29.48
N LEU A 528 -3.15 7.05 28.78
CA LEU A 528 -4.18 7.97 29.31
C LEU A 528 -5.07 7.29 30.37
N ALA A 529 -5.19 5.96 30.37
CA ALA A 529 -5.83 5.24 31.48
C ALA A 529 -4.94 5.14 32.74
N CYS A 530 -3.63 5.39 32.62
CA CYS A 530 -2.65 5.12 33.66
C CYS A 530 -1.88 6.35 34.16
N TYR A 531 -2.14 7.55 33.63
CA TYR A 531 -1.39 8.74 34.01
C TYR A 531 -1.72 9.19 35.44
N LYS A 532 -0.71 9.71 36.16
CA LYS A 532 -0.87 10.33 37.48
C LYS A 532 -0.27 11.72 37.51
N ASN A 533 -0.88 12.62 38.27
CA ASN A 533 -0.32 13.93 38.61
C ASN A 533 0.77 13.74 39.67
N LYS A 534 2.04 14.04 39.38
CA LYS A 534 3.03 14.20 40.46
C LYS A 534 2.88 15.63 41.00
N GLU A 535 2.23 15.78 42.16
CA GLU A 535 2.25 17.04 42.89
C GLU A 535 3.61 17.26 43.55
N ASN A 536 4.56 17.81 42.79
CA ASN A 536 5.77 18.39 43.39
C ASN A 536 5.48 19.83 43.81
N LEU A 537 4.96 20.00 45.03
CA LEU A 537 4.67 21.32 45.64
C LEU A 537 5.89 22.27 45.69
N ALA A 538 7.13 21.77 45.55
CA ALA A 538 8.35 22.56 45.64
C ALA A 538 8.80 23.22 44.32
N ALA A 539 8.29 22.80 43.15
CA ALA A 539 8.85 23.21 41.85
C ALA A 539 7.87 23.99 40.94
N GLY A 540 6.60 24.14 41.32
CA GLY A 540 5.57 24.83 40.52
C GLY A 540 5.32 24.23 39.12
N ARG A 541 5.95 23.09 38.79
CA ARG A 541 5.69 22.31 37.58
C ARG A 541 4.86 21.09 38.00
N ARG A 542 3.82 20.77 37.22
CA ARG A 542 3.05 19.53 37.35
C ARG A 542 3.65 18.46 36.42
N PRO A 543 4.67 17.67 36.79
CA PRO A 543 5.09 16.58 35.92
C PRO A 543 4.08 15.44 36.02
N PHE A 544 3.45 15.10 34.92
CA PHE A 544 2.67 13.87 34.82
C PHE A 544 3.63 12.67 34.80
N SER A 545 3.18 11.48 35.21
CA SER A 545 3.99 10.26 35.10
C SER A 545 3.17 9.08 34.62
N CYS A 546 3.73 8.36 33.65
CA CYS A 546 3.16 7.18 33.02
C CYS A 546 3.85 5.88 33.48
N ARG A 547 4.53 5.92 34.65
CA ARG A 547 5.32 4.80 35.17
C ARG A 547 4.54 3.49 35.29
N LYS A 548 3.24 3.56 35.60
CA LYS A 548 2.36 2.39 35.69
C LYS A 548 2.31 1.61 34.38
N TYR A 549 2.17 2.31 33.25
CA TYR A 549 2.21 1.71 31.92
C TYR A 549 3.56 1.04 31.65
N MET A 550 4.67 1.72 31.96
CA MET A 550 6.01 1.18 31.73
C MET A 550 6.30 -0.11 32.54
N VAL A 551 5.76 -0.23 33.75
CA VAL A 551 5.89 -1.47 34.54
C VAL A 551 5.08 -2.62 33.93
N GLN A 552 3.91 -2.33 33.36
CA GLN A 552 3.15 -3.33 32.60
C GLN A 552 3.92 -3.81 31.37
N GLN A 553 4.57 -2.90 30.65
CA GLN A 553 5.44 -3.26 29.51
C GLN A 553 6.65 -4.09 29.94
N LEU A 554 7.21 -3.83 31.13
CA LEU A 554 8.31 -4.64 31.67
C LEU A 554 7.90 -6.12 31.85
N ARG A 555 6.65 -6.38 32.26
CA ARG A 555 6.12 -7.75 32.38
C ARG A 555 6.04 -8.44 31.02
N GLN A 556 5.52 -7.75 30.01
CA GLN A 556 5.43 -8.27 28.65
C GLN A 556 6.84 -8.58 28.09
N TYR A 557 7.81 -7.72 28.37
CA TYR A 557 9.20 -7.95 28.00
C TYR A 557 9.80 -9.20 28.67
N LEU A 558 9.52 -9.41 29.97
CA LEU A 558 9.95 -10.62 30.70
C LEU A 558 9.35 -11.90 30.10
N GLU A 559 8.06 -11.88 29.79
CA GLU A 559 7.38 -13.00 29.10
C GLU A 559 7.97 -13.27 27.73
N TRP A 560 8.20 -12.24 26.92
CA TRP A 560 8.85 -12.38 25.61
C TRP A 560 10.25 -12.99 25.73
N LYS A 561 11.05 -12.55 26.71
CA LYS A 561 12.40 -13.08 26.95
C LYS A 561 12.34 -14.55 27.35
N TYR A 562 11.40 -14.91 28.21
CA TYR A 562 11.13 -16.31 28.58
C TYR A 562 10.78 -17.16 27.34
N ILE A 563 9.82 -16.72 26.51
CA ILE A 563 9.41 -17.43 25.29
C ILE A 563 10.58 -17.56 24.29
N THR A 564 11.37 -16.50 24.11
CA THR A 564 12.48 -16.49 23.15
C THR A 564 13.59 -17.45 23.57
N THR A 565 13.93 -17.48 24.86
CA THR A 565 14.91 -18.42 25.41
C THR A 565 14.42 -19.87 25.32
N LEU A 566 13.14 -20.12 25.59
CA LEU A 566 12.50 -21.42 25.44
C LEU A 566 12.55 -21.91 23.98
N THR A 567 12.17 -21.05 23.04
CA THR A 567 12.20 -21.35 21.59
C THR A 567 13.62 -21.67 21.13
N ARG A 568 14.63 -20.95 21.64
CA ARG A 568 16.03 -21.21 21.33
C ARG A 568 16.48 -22.58 21.83
N ARG A 569 16.08 -22.98 23.04
CA ARG A 569 16.38 -24.30 23.60
C ARG A 569 15.77 -25.40 22.73
N LEU A 570 14.48 -25.27 22.41
CA LEU A 570 13.77 -26.19 21.50
C LEU A 570 14.44 -26.35 20.13
N THR A 571 14.83 -25.24 19.51
CA THR A 571 15.48 -25.27 18.20
C THR A 571 16.81 -26.03 18.23
N LEU A 572 17.56 -25.90 19.33
CA LEU A 572 18.84 -26.61 19.50
C LEU A 572 18.63 -28.10 19.76
N GLU A 573 17.63 -28.46 20.57
CA GLU A 573 17.27 -29.86 20.84
C GLU A 573 16.83 -30.58 19.55
N PHE A 574 15.90 -30.00 18.79
CA PHE A 574 15.46 -30.58 17.51
C PHE A 574 16.58 -30.65 16.46
N ALA A 575 17.53 -29.70 16.47
CA ALA A 575 18.69 -29.75 15.57
C ALA A 575 19.70 -30.83 15.97
N ALA A 576 19.85 -31.10 17.26
CA ALA A 576 20.73 -32.15 17.79
C ALA A 576 20.18 -33.56 17.52
N GLU A 577 18.86 -33.74 17.53
CA GLU A 577 18.21 -35.02 17.23
C GLU A 577 18.22 -35.37 15.73
N GLY A 578 18.45 -34.39 14.84
CA GLY A 578 18.34 -34.55 13.38
C GLY A 578 19.65 -34.66 12.58
N GLY A 579 20.83 -34.56 13.19
CA GLY A 579 22.11 -34.43 12.46
C GLY A 579 23.25 -35.34 12.92
N SER A 580 23.66 -36.29 12.07
CA SER A 580 24.89 -37.07 12.21
C SER A 580 26.11 -36.15 12.30
N ALA A 581 26.85 -36.26 13.40
CA ALA A 581 28.10 -35.56 13.65
C ALA A 581 29.22 -36.12 12.76
N ASP A 582 29.57 -35.45 11.67
CA ASP A 582 30.90 -35.58 11.05
C ASP A 582 31.23 -34.38 10.15
N ASN A 583 32.49 -33.94 10.26
CA ASN A 583 33.20 -32.89 9.49
C ASN A 583 33.09 -31.43 9.94
N ALA A 584 34.03 -31.04 10.82
CA ALA A 584 34.44 -29.64 11.00
C ALA A 584 35.97 -29.54 11.03
N GLU A 585 36.61 -29.45 9.86
CA GLU A 585 37.98 -28.92 9.72
C GLU A 585 37.95 -27.51 9.13
N ALA A 586 38.72 -26.60 9.73
CA ALA A 586 38.65 -25.17 9.53
C ALA A 586 39.68 -24.64 8.51
N GLU A 587 39.22 -24.10 7.38
CA GLU A 587 40.04 -23.31 6.45
C GLU A 587 39.87 -21.79 6.67
N LYS A 588 40.99 -21.06 6.75
CA LYS A 588 41.06 -19.60 6.97
C LYS A 588 40.99 -18.83 5.65
N LEU A 589 40.19 -17.75 5.61
CA LEU A 589 39.92 -16.95 4.41
C LEU A 589 40.41 -15.48 4.51
N ASN A 590 40.88 -14.94 3.37
CA ASN A 590 41.40 -13.57 3.17
C ASN A 590 40.30 -12.49 3.06
N THR A 591 40.55 -11.28 3.59
CA THR A 591 39.69 -10.08 3.46
C THR A 591 40.31 -9.02 2.54
N SER A 592 39.47 -8.19 1.89
CA SER A 592 39.87 -7.17 0.90
C SER A 592 40.20 -5.80 1.54
N LYS A 593 41.08 -5.04 0.87
CA LYS A 593 41.81 -3.83 1.35
C LYS A 593 40.97 -2.57 1.63
N THR A 594 39.66 -2.63 1.54
CA THR A 594 38.79 -1.44 1.53
C THR A 594 38.31 -1.01 2.93
N PHE A 595 38.16 -1.95 3.86
CA PHE A 595 37.69 -1.68 5.23
C PHE A 595 38.82 -1.30 6.22
N THR A 596 40.00 -0.99 5.70
CA THR A 596 41.17 -0.65 6.53
C THR A 596 41.89 0.56 5.98
N ARG A 597 41.41 1.78 6.26
CA ARG A 597 42.28 2.95 6.16
C ARG A 597 41.85 4.09 7.08
N GLY A 598 42.57 4.19 8.19
CA GLY A 598 42.73 5.39 9.01
C GLY A 598 44.19 5.50 9.43
N ARG A 599 44.85 6.56 8.94
CA ARG A 599 46.17 7.15 9.28
C ARG A 599 47.49 6.42 8.97
N ASP A 600 48.36 7.20 8.32
CA ASP A 600 49.73 6.93 7.90
C ASP A 600 50.70 6.69 9.08
N ALA A 601 51.38 5.54 9.06
CA ALA A 601 52.69 5.32 9.68
C ALA A 601 53.36 4.07 9.05
N PRO A 602 54.69 4.09 8.81
CA PRO A 602 55.38 3.02 8.06
C PRO A 602 55.45 1.70 8.85
N GLN A 603 55.27 0.61 8.12
CA GLN A 603 55.19 -0.76 8.64
C GLN A 603 56.54 -1.26 9.19
N SER A 604 56.59 -1.55 10.50
CA SER A 604 57.66 -2.38 11.09
C SER A 604 57.28 -3.87 11.05
N LYS A 605 58.23 -4.70 10.58
CA LYS A 605 58.11 -6.14 10.30
C LYS A 605 58.02 -6.99 11.58
N ARG A 606 56.88 -6.99 12.28
CA ARG A 606 56.48 -8.11 13.13
C ARG A 606 55.04 -8.53 12.84
N ARG A 607 54.95 -9.71 12.21
CA ARG A 607 53.76 -10.43 11.81
C ARG A 607 52.83 -10.66 13.02
N ARG A 608 51.80 -9.82 13.17
CA ARG A 608 50.58 -10.14 13.93
C ARG A 608 49.41 -10.24 12.96
N THR A 609 48.74 -11.39 12.99
CA THR A 609 47.55 -11.74 12.21
C THR A 609 46.38 -10.83 12.57
N ARG A 610 46.13 -9.81 11.74
CA ARG A 610 45.06 -8.80 11.88
C ARG A 610 43.69 -9.27 11.38
N GLY A 611 43.28 -10.49 11.74
CA GLY A 611 41.87 -10.93 11.71
C GLY A 611 41.19 -10.76 13.07
N ALA A 612 41.98 -10.56 14.13
CA ALA A 612 41.49 -10.49 15.50
C ALA A 612 40.72 -9.22 15.81
N ALA A 613 40.76 -8.13 15.03
CA ALA A 613 40.09 -6.87 15.41
C ALA A 613 38.59 -6.85 15.09
N ALA A 614 38.15 -7.43 13.96
CA ALA A 614 36.72 -7.57 13.65
C ALA A 614 36.07 -8.64 14.54
N VAL A 615 36.78 -9.77 14.73
CA VAL A 615 36.41 -10.79 15.72
C VAL A 615 36.50 -10.23 17.14
N ALA A 616 37.40 -9.29 17.44
CA ALA A 616 37.48 -8.63 18.76
C ALA A 616 36.44 -7.52 18.93
N ASN A 617 35.95 -6.84 17.89
CA ASN A 617 34.85 -5.89 18.02
C ASN A 617 33.53 -6.63 18.21
N VAL A 618 33.32 -7.73 17.49
CA VAL A 618 32.23 -8.68 17.76
C VAL A 618 32.43 -9.38 19.11
N SER A 619 33.65 -9.74 19.49
CA SER A 619 33.98 -10.25 20.83
C SER A 619 33.94 -9.18 21.92
N ARG A 620 33.93 -7.87 21.59
CA ARG A 620 33.75 -6.75 22.53
C ARG A 620 32.28 -6.41 22.71
N LEU A 621 31.48 -6.55 21.65
CA LEU A 621 30.02 -6.78 21.75
C LEU A 621 29.73 -7.89 22.76
N TYR A 622 30.54 -8.97 22.77
CA TYR A 622 30.47 -10.05 23.76
C TYR A 622 31.21 -9.79 25.10
N SER A 623 32.29 -8.99 25.16
CA SER A 623 33.10 -8.84 26.40
C SER A 623 32.63 -7.71 27.31
N GLY A 624 31.76 -6.81 26.82
CA GLY A 624 31.07 -5.82 27.65
C GLY A 624 29.89 -6.40 28.45
N SER A 625 29.48 -7.63 28.14
CA SER A 625 28.42 -8.37 28.83
C SER A 625 28.74 -9.86 28.81
N SER A 626 29.25 -10.40 29.92
CA SER A 626 29.62 -11.80 30.11
C SER A 626 28.54 -12.80 29.70
N TYR A 627 28.51 -13.20 28.41
CA TYR A 627 27.43 -14.01 27.84
C TYR A 627 27.70 -15.53 27.83
N GLU A 628 28.91 -15.99 28.14
CA GLU A 628 29.20 -17.45 28.23
C GLU A 628 28.58 -18.11 29.48
N ASN A 629 28.12 -17.31 30.46
CA ASN A 629 27.33 -17.76 31.62
C ASN A 629 25.91 -17.15 31.67
N ALA A 630 25.45 -16.43 30.62
CA ALA A 630 24.17 -15.72 30.61
C ALA A 630 22.98 -16.62 30.18
N SER A 631 22.99 -17.89 30.58
CA SER A 631 21.74 -18.57 30.87
C SER A 631 21.19 -18.01 32.19
N ALA A 632 20.16 -17.17 32.09
CA ALA A 632 19.22 -16.78 33.15
C ALA A 632 19.38 -15.47 33.97
N GLN A 633 20.48 -14.70 33.94
CA GLN A 633 20.57 -13.49 34.78
C GLN A 633 21.17 -12.27 34.06
N ASP A 634 20.30 -11.42 33.50
CA ASP A 634 20.66 -10.06 33.07
C ASP A 634 19.67 -9.01 33.65
N LEU A 635 18.66 -9.49 34.38
CA LEU A 635 17.67 -8.71 35.12
C LEU A 635 17.78 -9.13 36.59
N ASP A 636 17.84 -8.16 37.49
CA ASP A 636 17.88 -8.44 38.93
C ASP A 636 16.43 -8.67 39.38
N ASP A 637 16.07 -9.92 39.64
CA ASP A 637 14.71 -10.29 40.09
C ASP A 637 14.29 -9.50 41.34
N ALA A 638 15.25 -9.16 42.21
CA ALA A 638 15.04 -8.29 43.36
C ALA A 638 14.58 -6.87 42.97
N ILE A 639 15.16 -6.28 41.92
CA ILE A 639 14.76 -4.94 41.45
C ILE A 639 13.39 -4.99 40.79
N VAL A 640 13.09 -6.04 40.02
CA VAL A 640 11.77 -6.24 39.42
C VAL A 640 10.71 -6.37 40.51
N GLN A 641 10.94 -7.21 41.52
CA GLN A 641 10.04 -7.37 42.65
C GLN A 641 9.87 -6.08 43.45
N ASN A 642 10.93 -5.30 43.65
CA ASN A 642 10.85 -4.00 44.33
C ASN A 642 10.01 -2.98 43.54
N VAL A 643 10.15 -2.94 42.21
CA VAL A 643 9.34 -2.09 41.34
C VAL A 643 7.86 -2.51 41.40
N GLU A 644 7.58 -3.80 41.38
CA GLU A 644 6.22 -4.31 41.50
C GLU A 644 5.59 -4.07 42.87
N ASN A 645 6.37 -4.24 43.95
CA ASN A 645 5.90 -4.03 45.31
C ASN A 645 5.63 -2.55 45.57
N SER A 646 6.50 -1.65 45.10
CA SER A 646 6.28 -0.20 45.13
C SER A 646 4.97 0.19 44.42
N LEU A 647 4.66 -0.44 43.30
CA LEU A 647 3.42 -0.17 42.56
C LEU A 647 2.18 -0.75 43.27
N LYS A 648 2.28 -1.94 43.86
CA LYS A 648 1.21 -2.52 44.70
C LYS A 648 0.93 -1.68 45.95
N GLU A 649 1.96 -1.12 46.57
CA GLU A 649 1.83 -0.19 47.69
C GLU A 649 1.16 1.12 47.27
N GLU A 650 1.54 1.69 46.11
CA GLU A 650 0.87 2.86 45.53
C GLU A 650 -0.61 2.58 45.19
N MET A 651 -0.95 1.38 44.70
CA MET A 651 -2.35 1.00 44.44
C MET A 651 -3.17 0.92 45.72
N LYS A 652 -2.58 0.38 46.80
CA LYS A 652 -3.22 0.35 48.12
C LYS A 652 -3.40 1.75 48.71
N ALA A 653 -2.43 2.64 48.53
CA ALA A 653 -2.52 4.03 48.99
C ALA A 653 -3.61 4.82 48.26
N ASN A 654 -3.79 4.62 46.94
CA ASN A 654 -4.89 5.24 46.18
C ASN A 654 -6.26 4.77 46.68
N SER A 655 -6.45 3.46 46.89
CA SER A 655 -7.72 2.92 47.43
C SER A 655 -8.05 3.41 48.85
N ALA A 656 -7.05 3.89 49.60
CA ALA A 656 -7.22 4.44 50.93
C ALA A 656 -7.54 5.95 50.93
N ASN A 657 -7.02 6.69 49.94
CA ASN A 657 -7.33 8.12 49.74
C ASN A 657 -8.69 8.36 49.09
N GLU A 658 -9.20 7.40 48.32
CA GLU A 658 -10.50 7.45 47.62
C GLU A 658 -11.72 7.27 48.55
N ARG A 659 -11.54 6.88 49.82
CA ARG A 659 -12.66 6.74 50.77
C ARG A 659 -13.21 8.05 51.34
N ASN A 660 -12.61 9.21 51.05
CA ASN A 660 -12.97 10.48 51.69
C ASN A 660 -13.40 11.61 50.72
N GLY A 661 -13.76 11.33 49.46
CA GLY A 661 -14.30 12.38 48.60
C GLY A 661 -14.87 11.92 47.26
N ALA A 662 -16.20 12.05 47.14
CA ALA A 662 -17.04 12.01 45.94
C ALA A 662 -17.15 10.68 45.18
N GLU A 663 -18.38 10.45 44.71
CA GLU A 663 -18.88 9.26 44.03
C GLU A 663 -18.08 8.93 42.77
N GLU A 664 -18.03 7.63 42.48
CA GLU A 664 -17.21 6.95 41.48
C GLU A 664 -17.53 7.42 40.04
N ASP A 665 -16.56 8.04 39.35
CA ASP A 665 -16.49 8.00 37.89
C ASP A 665 -15.53 6.85 37.52
N GLU A 666 -16.04 5.61 37.46
CA GLU A 666 -15.31 4.49 36.86
C GLU A 666 -15.07 4.77 35.38
N VAL A 667 -13.81 4.89 34.96
CA VAL A 667 -13.45 4.95 33.54
C VAL A 667 -13.69 3.56 32.92
N GLN A 668 -14.89 3.35 32.37
CA GLN A 668 -15.26 2.09 31.73
C GLN A 668 -14.50 1.93 30.40
N PHE A 669 -13.62 0.92 30.35
CA PHE A 669 -12.84 0.58 29.16
C PHE A 669 -13.69 -0.21 28.16
N CYS A 670 -14.16 0.43 27.09
CA CYS A 670 -14.77 -0.25 25.95
C CYS A 670 -13.69 -0.55 24.88
N GLY A 671 -12.80 -1.50 25.17
CA GLY A 671 -12.03 -2.16 24.12
C GLY A 671 -12.89 -3.29 23.56
N MET A 672 -13.02 -3.43 22.23
CA MET A 672 -13.75 -4.51 21.56
C MET A 672 -13.35 -5.91 22.08
N ARG A 673 -13.92 -6.31 23.21
CA ARG A 673 -14.12 -7.69 23.63
C ARG A 673 -15.57 -7.96 23.30
N VAL A 674 -15.80 -8.91 22.40
CA VAL A 674 -17.14 -9.39 22.09
C VAL A 674 -17.66 -10.12 23.33
N GLY A 675 -18.26 -9.36 24.24
CA GLY A 675 -18.81 -9.85 25.49
C GLY A 675 -19.71 -8.79 26.09
N SER A 676 -20.96 -8.73 25.61
CA SER A 676 -22.13 -8.05 26.21
C SER A 676 -21.83 -6.93 27.21
N ASP A 677 -21.28 -5.80 26.74
CA ASP A 677 -21.04 -4.63 27.57
C ASP A 677 -22.26 -3.71 27.56
N ILE A 678 -22.67 -3.28 28.75
CA ILE A 678 -23.64 -2.22 28.98
C ILE A 678 -22.98 -0.93 28.46
N VAL A 679 -23.48 -0.40 27.34
CA VAL A 679 -23.05 0.88 26.79
C VAL A 679 -23.68 1.99 27.62
N GLU A 680 -22.95 2.54 28.58
CA GLU A 680 -23.36 3.77 29.23
C GLU A 680 -23.23 4.96 28.25
N HIS A 681 -24.26 5.80 28.22
CA HIS A 681 -24.25 7.00 27.37
C HIS A 681 -23.33 8.05 27.97
N MET A 682 -22.16 8.25 27.38
CA MET A 682 -21.25 9.34 27.74
C MET A 682 -21.61 10.61 26.95
N ASP A 683 -21.83 11.72 27.64
CA ASP A 683 -22.08 13.03 27.03
C ASP A 683 -20.93 13.45 26.10
N ARG A 684 -21.24 14.03 24.94
CA ARG A 684 -20.25 14.52 23.96
C ARG A 684 -19.19 15.45 24.57
N PHE A 685 -19.58 16.22 25.59
CA PHE A 685 -18.69 17.10 26.34
C PHE A 685 -17.58 16.34 27.09
N ASN A 686 -17.84 15.14 27.59
CA ASN A 686 -16.86 14.34 28.36
C ASN A 686 -16.12 13.30 27.50
N GLN A 687 -16.46 13.19 26.21
CA GLN A 687 -15.85 12.22 25.32
C GLN A 687 -14.42 12.62 24.90
N LEU A 688 -13.51 11.66 25.04
CA LEU A 688 -12.16 11.68 24.48
C LEU A 688 -12.06 10.52 23.47
N ILE A 689 -11.85 10.87 22.20
CA ILE A 689 -11.81 9.93 21.08
C ILE A 689 -10.39 9.88 20.55
N ILE A 690 -9.82 8.67 20.43
CA ILE A 690 -8.50 8.46 19.86
C ILE A 690 -8.66 7.69 18.56
N GLU A 691 -8.29 8.32 17.46
CA GLU A 691 -8.42 7.78 16.11
C GLU A 691 -7.09 7.80 15.37
N THR A 692 -7.00 6.98 14.33
CA THR A 692 -5.82 6.94 13.45
C THR A 692 -5.98 7.83 12.23
N TYR A 693 -4.89 8.25 11.59
CA TYR A 693 -4.93 8.82 10.24
C TYR A 693 -5.25 7.70 9.25
N ASP A 694 -6.51 7.31 9.17
CA ASP A 694 -7.00 6.44 8.10
C ASP A 694 -7.68 7.31 7.03
N GLU A 695 -7.02 7.42 5.89
CA GLU A 695 -7.56 8.17 4.76
C GLU A 695 -8.80 7.49 4.17
N HIS A 696 -8.92 6.17 4.30
CA HIS A 696 -9.99 5.37 3.74
C HIS A 696 -11.28 5.42 4.53
N THR A 697 -11.23 5.76 5.82
CA THR A 697 -12.43 5.93 6.66
C THR A 697 -12.65 7.40 7.04
N ASN A 698 -11.60 8.16 7.34
CA ASN A 698 -11.72 9.41 8.11
C ASN A 698 -11.88 10.70 7.28
N GLU A 699 -12.54 10.65 6.13
CA GLU A 699 -12.85 11.88 5.37
C GLU A 699 -14.03 12.64 6.00
N LEU A 700 -15.07 11.89 6.40
CA LEU A 700 -16.26 12.43 7.06
C LEU A 700 -16.15 12.46 8.60
N LEU A 701 -15.08 11.89 9.17
CA LEU A 701 -14.86 11.81 10.62
C LEU A 701 -15.07 13.15 11.33
N LEU A 702 -14.51 14.23 10.79
CA LEU A 702 -14.65 15.56 11.41
C LEU A 702 -16.10 16.06 11.40
N GLN A 703 -16.87 15.73 10.36
CA GLN A 703 -18.28 16.11 10.24
C GLN A 703 -19.17 15.25 11.15
N GLU A 704 -18.89 13.95 11.25
CA GLU A 704 -19.62 13.01 12.11
C GLU A 704 -19.38 13.28 13.60
N VAL A 705 -18.11 13.43 13.99
CA VAL A 705 -17.71 13.62 15.39
C VAL A 705 -17.94 15.07 15.85
N SER A 706 -17.87 16.04 14.94
CA SER A 706 -17.98 17.47 15.22
C SER A 706 -17.11 17.93 16.42
N PRO A 707 -15.79 17.66 16.41
CA PRO A 707 -14.95 17.90 17.58
C PRO A 707 -14.77 19.39 17.88
N ALA A 708 -14.72 19.72 19.17
CA ALA A 708 -14.40 21.07 19.65
C ALA A 708 -12.89 21.28 19.78
N TYR A 709 -12.16 20.22 20.13
CA TYR A 709 -10.72 20.22 20.31
C TYR A 709 -10.12 19.09 19.48
N ILE A 710 -9.07 19.40 18.72
CA ILE A 710 -8.34 18.44 17.89
C ILE A 710 -6.88 18.46 18.31
N VAL A 711 -6.35 17.30 18.71
CA VAL A 711 -4.94 17.12 19.05
C VAL A 711 -4.31 16.20 18.00
N MET A 712 -3.44 16.76 17.18
CA MET A 712 -2.61 16.00 16.24
C MET A 712 -1.34 15.57 16.98
N TYR A 713 -1.23 14.28 17.30
CA TYR A 713 -0.09 13.73 18.03
C TYR A 713 1.19 13.64 17.17
N GLU A 714 1.00 13.45 15.87
CA GLU A 714 2.04 13.37 14.84
C GLU A 714 1.62 14.22 13.64
N PRO A 715 2.57 14.73 12.83
CA PRO A 715 2.23 15.59 11.72
C PRO A 715 1.73 14.80 10.51
N ASP A 716 0.54 15.14 10.04
CA ASP A 716 -0.02 14.63 8.79
C ASP A 716 -0.58 15.75 7.89
N LEU A 717 -0.01 15.88 6.69
CA LEU A 717 -0.31 16.98 5.77
C LEU A 717 -1.74 16.92 5.18
N PRO A 718 -2.24 15.77 4.71
CA PRO A 718 -3.65 15.62 4.33
C PRO A 718 -4.61 16.00 5.45
N PHE A 719 -4.39 15.51 6.67
CA PHE A 719 -5.30 15.77 7.79
C PHE A 719 -5.29 17.25 8.22
N ILE A 720 -4.13 17.92 8.24
CA ILE A 720 -4.05 19.36 8.51
C ILE A 720 -4.98 20.13 7.56
N ARG A 721 -4.98 19.80 6.27
CA ARG A 721 -5.84 20.45 5.26
C ARG A 721 -7.31 20.16 5.47
N ARG A 722 -7.65 18.93 5.89
CA ARG A 722 -9.04 18.57 6.25
C ARG A 722 -9.52 19.39 7.45
N VAL A 723 -8.66 19.61 8.45
CA VAL A 723 -8.97 20.47 9.61
C VAL A 723 -9.18 21.92 9.16
N GLU A 724 -8.36 22.46 8.27
CA GLU A 724 -8.56 23.80 7.69
C GLU A 724 -9.91 23.91 6.98
N ILE A 725 -10.29 22.89 6.19
CA ILE A 725 -11.59 22.82 5.50
C ILE A 725 -12.73 22.76 6.51
N TYR A 726 -12.62 21.91 7.54
CA TYR A 726 -13.62 21.79 8.59
C TYR A 726 -13.82 23.09 9.36
N GLN A 727 -12.73 23.80 9.71
CA GLN A 727 -12.80 25.13 10.33
C GLN A 727 -13.45 26.16 9.39
N ALA A 728 -13.18 26.08 8.09
CA ALA A 728 -13.82 26.96 7.10
C ALA A 728 -15.32 26.66 6.90
N MET A 729 -15.73 25.40 7.05
CA MET A 729 -17.15 24.98 7.02
C MET A 729 -17.92 25.40 8.28
N ASN A 730 -17.24 25.48 9.43
CA ASN A 730 -17.83 25.81 10.72
C ASN A 730 -17.29 27.13 11.31
N PRO A 731 -17.57 28.29 10.69
CA PRO A 731 -17.01 29.57 11.13
C PRO A 731 -17.57 30.05 12.48
N ALA A 732 -18.74 29.55 12.91
CA ALA A 732 -19.38 29.98 14.16
C ALA A 732 -18.64 29.49 15.43
N GLN A 733 -18.13 28.26 15.38
CA GLN A 733 -17.36 27.64 16.47
C GLN A 733 -16.25 26.76 15.87
N PRO A 734 -15.13 27.36 15.44
CA PRO A 734 -14.03 26.58 14.88
C PRO A 734 -13.38 25.73 15.97
N ALA A 735 -13.03 24.50 15.62
CA ALA A 735 -12.30 23.61 16.53
C ALA A 735 -10.94 24.20 16.87
N LYS A 736 -10.55 24.11 18.14
CA LYS A 736 -9.20 24.47 18.60
C LYS A 736 -8.23 23.33 18.29
N VAL A 737 -7.10 23.67 17.70
CA VAL A 737 -6.16 22.67 17.16
C VAL A 737 -4.82 22.75 17.85
N PHE A 738 -4.35 21.62 18.36
CA PHE A 738 -3.01 21.43 18.91
C PHE A 738 -2.21 20.54 17.97
N PHE A 739 -1.03 20.98 17.59
CA PHE A 739 -0.14 20.30 16.65
C PHE A 739 1.16 19.94 17.35
N MET A 740 1.37 18.65 17.62
CA MET A 740 2.56 18.15 18.31
C MET A 740 3.56 17.54 17.32
N TYR A 741 4.84 17.84 17.50
CA TYR A 741 5.94 17.21 16.77
C TYR A 741 7.22 17.21 17.60
N TYR A 742 8.13 16.29 17.33
CA TYR A 742 9.47 16.37 17.91
C TYR A 742 10.31 17.42 17.17
N GLY A 743 10.70 18.48 17.87
CA GLY A 743 11.60 19.51 17.32
C GLY A 743 13.01 18.97 17.11
N THR A 744 13.69 19.48 16.07
CA THR A 744 15.02 19.06 15.61
C THR A 744 15.17 17.54 15.38
N SER A 745 14.05 16.89 15.04
CA SER A 745 13.97 15.45 14.84
C SER A 745 13.76 15.08 13.37
N VAL A 746 13.85 13.78 13.11
CA VAL A 746 13.53 13.17 11.81
C VAL A 746 12.07 13.37 11.41
N GLU A 747 11.15 13.44 12.38
CA GLU A 747 9.71 13.64 12.14
C GLU A 747 9.45 15.03 11.54
N GLU A 748 10.05 16.08 12.10
CA GLU A 748 9.97 17.44 11.58
C GLU A 748 10.56 17.53 10.17
N GLN A 749 11.76 16.97 9.97
CA GLN A 749 12.42 16.96 8.67
C GLN A 749 11.60 16.23 7.60
N ALA A 750 11.01 15.08 7.93
CA ALA A 750 10.14 14.33 7.02
C ALA A 750 8.88 15.12 6.64
N HIS A 751 8.26 15.81 7.60
CA HIS A 751 7.10 16.66 7.34
C HIS A 751 7.45 17.85 6.44
N LEU A 752 8.54 18.57 6.73
CA LEU A 752 9.00 19.70 5.90
C LEU A 752 9.39 19.26 4.48
N LEU A 753 10.05 18.11 4.35
CA LEU A 753 10.41 17.54 3.06
C LEU A 753 9.15 17.21 2.23
N ARG A 754 8.10 16.65 2.85
CA ARG A 754 6.83 16.37 2.16
C ARG A 754 6.20 17.64 1.58
N ILE A 755 6.13 18.71 2.38
CA ILE A 755 5.62 20.02 1.93
C ILE A 755 6.47 20.57 0.77
N LYS A 756 7.79 20.51 0.90
CA LYS A 756 8.73 20.96 -0.15
C LYS A 756 8.53 20.16 -1.44
N ASN A 757 8.46 18.84 -1.35
CA ASN A 757 8.32 17.93 -2.50
C ASN A 757 7.00 18.18 -3.22
N GLU A 758 5.88 18.25 -2.50
CA GLU A 758 4.57 18.52 -3.11
C GLU A 758 4.55 19.87 -3.83
N LYS A 759 5.10 20.93 -3.21
CA LYS A 759 5.22 22.25 -3.84
C LYS A 759 6.05 22.19 -5.12
N GLN A 760 7.19 21.50 -5.09
CA GLN A 760 8.07 21.35 -6.25
C GLN A 760 7.37 20.57 -7.38
N LEU A 761 6.63 19.50 -7.04
CA LEU A 761 5.90 18.67 -8.00
C LEU A 761 4.78 19.46 -8.68
N PHE A 762 3.93 20.17 -7.94
CA PHE A 762 2.92 21.03 -8.55
C PHE A 762 3.54 22.12 -9.42
N THR A 763 4.64 22.73 -8.97
CA THR A 763 5.35 23.72 -9.78
C THR A 763 5.87 23.12 -11.08
N LYS A 764 6.38 21.88 -11.05
CA LYS A 764 6.81 21.15 -12.24
C LYS A 764 5.62 20.84 -13.16
N LEU A 765 4.50 20.37 -12.64
CA LEU A 765 3.29 20.07 -13.40
C LEU A 765 2.69 21.33 -14.05
N ILE A 766 2.71 22.47 -13.36
CA ILE A 766 2.26 23.76 -13.90
C ILE A 766 3.16 24.20 -15.07
N LYS A 767 4.48 24.07 -14.92
CA LYS A 767 5.45 24.36 -15.98
C LYS A 767 5.26 23.44 -17.18
N GLU A 768 5.04 22.14 -16.95
CA GLU A 768 4.75 21.17 -18.01
C GLU A 768 3.44 21.51 -18.72
N LYS A 769 2.36 21.78 -17.98
CA LYS A 769 1.07 22.22 -18.54
C LYS A 769 1.22 23.45 -19.44
N ALA A 770 1.99 24.45 -19.01
CA ALA A 770 2.26 25.64 -19.82
C ALA A 770 3.02 25.31 -21.12
N ALA A 771 3.91 24.31 -21.09
CA ALA A 771 4.65 23.85 -22.26
C ALA A 771 3.82 22.97 -23.22
N LEU A 772 2.76 22.30 -22.75
CA LEU A 772 1.97 21.35 -23.56
C LEU A 772 1.10 21.99 -24.66
N GLY A 773 0.98 23.32 -24.71
CA GLY A 773 0.02 24.06 -25.52
C GLY A 773 0.10 23.97 -27.05
N LYS A 774 0.83 23.00 -27.67
CA LYS A 774 0.99 22.95 -29.15
C LYS A 774 1.07 21.57 -29.83
N LEU A 775 0.89 20.42 -29.15
CA LEU A 775 1.34 19.12 -29.71
C LEU A 775 0.29 18.02 -29.99
N PHE A 776 -1.01 18.21 -29.69
CA PHE A 776 -1.97 17.09 -29.75
C PHE A 776 -3.04 17.16 -30.85
N GLY A 777 -2.93 18.07 -31.82
CA GLY A 777 -3.95 18.30 -32.85
C GLY A 777 -3.68 17.70 -34.23
N THR A 778 -3.14 16.48 -34.34
CA THR A 778 -3.10 15.79 -35.66
C THR A 778 -3.75 14.42 -35.57
N ASP A 779 -4.76 14.18 -36.42
CA ASP A 779 -5.45 12.89 -36.61
C ASP A 779 -4.50 11.73 -36.98
N GLN A 780 -3.24 12.04 -37.35
CA GLN A 780 -2.19 11.08 -37.62
C GLN A 780 -1.52 10.50 -36.37
N ALA A 781 -1.73 11.08 -35.18
CA ALA A 781 -1.27 10.52 -33.90
C ALA A 781 -2.20 9.43 -33.37
N SER A 782 -2.75 8.60 -34.26
CA SER A 782 -3.57 7.45 -33.90
C SER A 782 -2.79 6.56 -32.93
N TRP A 783 -3.32 6.45 -31.71
CA TRP A 783 -2.82 5.67 -30.58
C TRP A 783 -2.72 4.16 -30.87
N LYS A 784 -3.37 3.68 -31.95
CA LYS A 784 -3.11 2.34 -32.51
C LYS A 784 -1.66 2.31 -32.96
N PHE A 785 -0.89 1.35 -32.47
CA PHE A 785 0.40 1.04 -33.06
C PHE A 785 0.09 0.61 -34.50
N HIS A 786 0.23 1.52 -35.46
CA HIS A 786 0.27 1.13 -36.87
C HIS A 786 1.62 0.46 -37.07
N LEU A 787 1.81 -0.73 -36.51
CA LEU A 787 2.80 -1.65 -37.03
C LEU A 787 2.37 -1.82 -38.48
N ARG A 788 3.15 -1.28 -39.43
CA ARG A 788 2.78 -1.28 -40.84
C ARG A 788 2.47 -2.74 -41.21
N LYS A 789 1.18 -3.08 -41.34
CA LYS A 789 0.70 -4.42 -41.73
C LYS A 789 1.41 -4.89 -43.01
N SER A 790 1.86 -3.93 -43.83
CA SER A 790 2.67 -4.11 -45.04
C SER A 790 3.99 -4.89 -44.85
N HIS A 791 4.56 -5.01 -43.64
CA HIS A 791 5.80 -5.77 -43.43
C HIS A 791 5.57 -7.25 -43.11
N VAL A 792 4.34 -7.67 -42.79
CA VAL A 792 4.03 -9.04 -42.35
C VAL A 792 3.31 -9.85 -43.45
N VAL A 793 2.71 -9.17 -44.43
CA VAL A 793 2.05 -9.83 -45.58
C VAL A 793 3.07 -10.06 -46.70
N ASN A 794 3.44 -11.31 -46.92
CA ASN A 794 4.37 -11.71 -47.99
C ASN A 794 3.66 -11.61 -49.35
N THR A 795 4.15 -10.75 -50.26
CA THR A 795 3.55 -10.51 -51.59
C THR A 795 4.02 -11.48 -52.70
N ARG A 796 4.73 -12.56 -52.37
CA ARG A 796 5.21 -13.54 -53.36
C ARG A 796 4.08 -14.46 -53.84
N ILE A 797 3.53 -14.12 -55.00
CA ILE A 797 2.54 -14.88 -55.76
C ILE A 797 3.20 -16.15 -56.34
N ALA A 798 2.97 -17.30 -55.71
CA ALA A 798 3.22 -18.61 -56.31
C ALA A 798 2.27 -19.67 -55.72
N GLY A 799 1.19 -19.98 -56.44
CA GLY A 799 0.44 -21.24 -56.29
C GLY A 799 -0.63 -21.31 -55.20
N GLY A 800 -1.84 -20.79 -55.47
CA GLY A 800 -3.12 -21.41 -55.05
C GLY A 800 -3.52 -21.45 -53.57
N ALA A 801 -2.88 -20.70 -52.66
CA ALA A 801 -3.37 -20.51 -51.30
C ALA A 801 -4.20 -19.22 -51.18
N ASP A 802 -5.33 -19.25 -50.46
CA ASP A 802 -6.10 -18.06 -50.10
C ASP A 802 -5.24 -17.13 -49.22
N PHE A 803 -4.59 -16.14 -49.82
CA PHE A 803 -3.78 -15.17 -49.09
C PHE A 803 -4.64 -13.99 -48.62
N ARG A 804 -4.37 -13.55 -47.38
CA ARG A 804 -5.06 -12.42 -46.74
C ARG A 804 -4.78 -11.11 -47.48
N THR A 805 -5.81 -10.30 -47.65
CA THR A 805 -5.70 -8.90 -48.09
C THR A 805 -5.48 -7.97 -46.90
N GLU A 806 -5.02 -6.73 -47.11
CA GLU A 806 -4.79 -5.75 -46.02
C GLU A 806 -6.04 -5.46 -45.16
N ASN A 807 -7.22 -5.76 -45.71
CA ASN A 807 -8.53 -5.58 -45.09
C ASN A 807 -8.98 -6.78 -44.23
N ASP A 808 -8.30 -7.93 -44.28
CA ASP A 808 -8.69 -9.09 -43.49
C ASP A 808 -8.32 -8.88 -42.00
N GLU A 809 -9.32 -8.97 -41.13
CA GLU A 809 -9.13 -8.86 -39.68
C GLU A 809 -8.52 -10.14 -39.10
N MET A 810 -7.40 -10.01 -38.39
CA MET A 810 -6.78 -11.13 -37.67
C MET A 810 -7.45 -11.32 -36.30
N LYS A 811 -7.98 -12.52 -36.01
CA LYS A 811 -8.69 -12.81 -34.75
C LYS A 811 -7.87 -13.67 -33.78
N VAL A 812 -7.91 -13.40 -32.48
CA VAL A 812 -7.33 -14.29 -31.44
C VAL A 812 -8.38 -14.59 -30.40
N VAL A 813 -8.58 -15.88 -30.09
CA VAL A 813 -9.44 -16.29 -28.97
C VAL A 813 -8.60 -16.33 -27.71
N VAL A 814 -9.06 -15.67 -26.67
CA VAL A 814 -8.32 -15.48 -25.41
C VAL A 814 -9.18 -15.95 -24.25
N ASP A 815 -8.58 -16.73 -23.34
CA ASP A 815 -9.25 -17.16 -22.12
C ASP A 815 -9.63 -15.95 -21.24
N LEU A 816 -10.83 -15.96 -20.66
CA LEU A 816 -11.30 -14.86 -19.82
C LEU A 816 -10.33 -14.54 -18.67
N ARG A 817 -9.63 -15.54 -18.11
CA ARG A 817 -8.71 -15.38 -16.96
C ARG A 817 -7.47 -14.57 -17.33
N GLU A 818 -7.06 -14.62 -18.59
CA GLU A 818 -5.87 -13.90 -19.07
C GLU A 818 -6.07 -12.39 -19.24
N PHE A 819 -7.29 -11.85 -19.12
CA PHE A 819 -7.51 -10.40 -19.17
C PHE A 819 -6.92 -9.64 -17.97
N ASN A 820 -6.46 -10.35 -16.93
CA ASN A 820 -5.63 -9.78 -15.88
C ASN A 820 -4.21 -9.44 -16.38
N SER A 821 -3.70 -10.13 -17.40
CA SER A 821 -2.40 -9.87 -18.00
C SER A 821 -2.43 -8.70 -18.98
N SER A 822 -1.30 -8.06 -19.26
CA SER A 822 -1.20 -6.93 -20.20
C SER A 822 -1.35 -7.33 -21.68
N LEU A 823 -1.14 -8.61 -22.01
CA LEU A 823 -1.02 -9.09 -23.38
C LEU A 823 -2.28 -8.92 -24.24
N PRO A 824 -3.52 -9.24 -23.79
CA PRO A 824 -4.73 -9.06 -24.60
C PRO A 824 -4.91 -7.63 -25.09
N LYS A 825 -4.54 -6.65 -24.27
CA LYS A 825 -4.62 -5.22 -24.61
C LYS A 825 -3.66 -4.85 -25.73
N LEU A 826 -2.44 -5.39 -25.67
CA LEU A 826 -1.44 -5.17 -26.70
C LEU A 826 -1.81 -5.84 -28.01
N LEU A 827 -2.39 -7.04 -27.98
CA LEU A 827 -2.91 -7.71 -29.17
C LEU A 827 -3.97 -6.85 -29.88
N TYR A 828 -4.91 -6.26 -29.11
CA TYR A 828 -5.88 -5.31 -29.65
C TYR A 828 -5.21 -4.08 -30.27
N ARG A 829 -4.23 -3.50 -29.57
CA ARG A 829 -3.51 -2.30 -30.02
C ARG A 829 -2.67 -2.52 -31.28
N VAL A 830 -2.14 -3.74 -31.47
CA VAL A 830 -1.43 -4.18 -32.69
C VAL A 830 -2.41 -4.34 -33.88
N GLY A 831 -3.72 -4.32 -33.62
CA GLY A 831 -4.77 -4.39 -34.63
C GLY A 831 -5.32 -5.80 -34.84
N MET A 832 -5.16 -6.70 -33.86
CA MET A 832 -5.82 -8.01 -33.85
C MET A 832 -7.16 -7.91 -33.11
N ARG A 833 -8.20 -8.55 -33.65
CA ARG A 833 -9.49 -8.68 -32.98
C ARG A 833 -9.38 -9.71 -31.86
N VAL A 834 -9.48 -9.24 -30.61
CA VAL A 834 -9.43 -10.09 -29.42
C VAL A 834 -10.83 -10.57 -29.08
N VAL A 835 -11.02 -11.90 -28.98
CA VAL A 835 -12.30 -12.51 -28.63
C VAL A 835 -12.20 -13.22 -27.28
N PRO A 836 -12.86 -12.70 -26.24
CA PRO A 836 -12.86 -13.29 -24.90
C PRO A 836 -13.77 -14.54 -24.85
N CYS A 837 -13.25 -15.67 -24.37
CA CYS A 837 -14.00 -16.94 -24.21
C CYS A 837 -13.54 -17.68 -22.94
N MET A 838 -14.39 -18.52 -22.34
CA MET A 838 -13.93 -19.42 -21.27
C MET A 838 -13.37 -20.68 -21.91
N LEU A 839 -12.05 -20.82 -21.93
CA LEU A 839 -11.39 -21.96 -22.52
C LEU A 839 -11.09 -23.01 -21.45
N THR A 840 -11.35 -24.27 -21.77
CA THR A 840 -10.98 -25.39 -20.91
C THR A 840 -9.51 -25.75 -21.08
N VAL A 841 -8.96 -25.57 -22.28
CA VAL A 841 -7.62 -25.99 -22.69
C VAL A 841 -6.89 -24.84 -23.38
N GLY A 842 -5.78 -24.41 -22.75
CA GLY A 842 -4.93 -23.32 -23.23
C GLY A 842 -5.46 -21.92 -22.92
N ASP A 843 -4.58 -20.95 -23.07
CA ASP A 843 -4.84 -19.55 -22.71
C ASP A 843 -5.12 -18.67 -23.95
N TYR A 844 -4.41 -18.93 -25.05
CA TYR A 844 -4.58 -18.23 -26.32
C TYR A 844 -4.67 -19.21 -27.49
N ILE A 845 -5.66 -19.03 -28.36
CA ILE A 845 -5.81 -19.83 -29.58
C ILE A 845 -5.57 -18.90 -30.78
N LEU A 846 -4.44 -19.12 -31.47
CA LEU A 846 -4.00 -18.29 -32.58
C LEU A 846 -4.55 -18.78 -33.92
N SER A 847 -4.75 -20.10 -34.05
CA SER A 847 -5.30 -20.79 -35.22
C SER A 847 -5.96 -22.11 -34.79
N PRO A 848 -6.72 -22.80 -35.65
CA PRO A 848 -7.32 -24.11 -35.32
C PRO A 848 -6.28 -25.16 -34.89
N LYS A 849 -5.00 -24.97 -35.27
CA LYS A 849 -3.89 -25.88 -34.95
C LYS A 849 -3.07 -25.42 -33.75
N ILE A 850 -2.96 -24.11 -33.52
CA ILE A 850 -2.00 -23.52 -32.57
C ILE A 850 -2.73 -23.08 -31.30
N CYS A 851 -2.37 -23.73 -30.20
CA CYS A 851 -2.81 -23.41 -28.85
C CYS A 851 -1.60 -22.99 -28.01
N VAL A 852 -1.73 -21.91 -27.26
CA VAL A 852 -0.66 -21.35 -26.43
C VAL A 852 -1.09 -21.35 -24.97
N GLU A 853 -0.25 -21.91 -24.10
CA GLU A 853 -0.31 -21.74 -22.65
C GLU A 853 0.74 -20.71 -22.25
N ARG A 854 0.33 -19.63 -21.58
CA ARG A 854 1.21 -18.55 -21.13
C ARG A 854 1.56 -18.78 -19.66
N LYS A 855 2.86 -18.78 -19.35
CA LYS A 855 3.36 -18.81 -17.97
C LYS A 855 4.32 -17.66 -17.72
N ALA A 856 3.96 -16.82 -16.75
CA ALA A 856 4.95 -15.96 -16.09
C ALA A 856 5.91 -16.84 -15.27
N ILE A 857 7.13 -16.36 -15.02
CA ILE A 857 8.15 -17.19 -14.36
C ILE A 857 7.75 -17.69 -12.95
N PRO A 858 7.14 -16.88 -12.06
CA PRO A 858 6.68 -17.38 -10.77
C PRO A 858 5.66 -18.53 -10.91
N ASP A 859 4.72 -18.39 -11.84
CA ASP A 859 3.69 -19.39 -12.12
C ASP A 859 4.27 -20.65 -12.76
N LEU A 860 5.32 -20.51 -13.57
CA LEU A 860 6.09 -21.63 -14.12
C LEU A 860 6.71 -22.46 -13.00
N ILE A 861 7.38 -21.81 -12.03
CA ILE A 861 8.00 -22.50 -10.89
C ILE A 861 6.95 -23.18 -10.01
N ALA A 862 5.86 -22.48 -9.71
CA ALA A 862 4.77 -23.02 -8.91
C ALA A 862 4.11 -24.23 -9.60
N SER A 863 3.85 -24.13 -10.91
CA SER A 863 3.24 -25.22 -11.69
C SER A 863 4.15 -26.43 -11.89
N PHE A 864 5.47 -26.23 -11.91
CA PHE A 864 6.45 -27.33 -11.87
C PHE A 864 6.56 -28.00 -10.50
N LYS A 865 6.24 -27.31 -9.40
CA LYS A 865 6.20 -27.91 -8.06
C LYS A 865 4.92 -28.72 -7.85
N SER A 866 3.78 -28.22 -8.31
CA SER A 866 2.49 -28.91 -8.19
C SER A 866 2.26 -29.99 -9.26
N GLY A 867 3.06 -30.03 -10.33
CA GLY A 867 2.85 -30.92 -11.47
C GLY A 867 1.71 -30.49 -12.40
N ARG A 868 1.03 -29.37 -12.12
CA ARG A 868 -0.09 -28.83 -12.90
C ARG A 868 0.26 -28.62 -14.37
N LEU A 869 1.48 -28.13 -14.65
CA LEU A 869 1.89 -27.83 -16.03
C LEU A 869 1.88 -29.08 -16.92
N TYR A 870 2.25 -30.24 -16.38
CA TYR A 870 2.27 -31.50 -17.11
C TYR A 870 0.86 -31.91 -17.56
N GLN A 871 -0.13 -31.78 -16.67
CA GLN A 871 -1.54 -32.04 -16.98
C GLN A 871 -2.08 -31.07 -18.04
N GLN A 872 -1.71 -29.78 -17.96
CA GLN A 872 -2.09 -28.77 -18.95
C GLN A 872 -1.50 -29.11 -20.33
N CYS A 873 -0.22 -29.51 -20.40
CA CYS A 873 0.39 -29.99 -21.64
C CYS A 873 -0.36 -31.20 -22.20
N GLU A 874 -0.64 -32.21 -21.38
CA GLU A 874 -1.38 -33.41 -21.80
C GLU A 874 -2.74 -33.06 -22.42
N GLN A 875 -3.49 -32.15 -21.80
CA GLN A 875 -4.76 -31.66 -22.33
C GLN A 875 -4.58 -30.92 -23.67
N MET A 876 -3.57 -30.06 -23.81
CA MET A 876 -3.30 -29.38 -25.08
C MET A 876 -2.98 -30.35 -26.22
N PHE A 877 -2.16 -31.39 -25.97
CA PHE A 877 -1.81 -32.40 -26.98
C PHE A 877 -2.98 -33.24 -27.45
N ARG A 878 -3.99 -33.45 -26.59
CA ARG A 878 -5.21 -34.19 -26.96
C ARG A 878 -6.07 -33.43 -27.96
N HIS A 879 -6.08 -32.09 -27.89
CA HIS A 879 -7.03 -31.26 -28.64
C HIS A 879 -6.41 -30.40 -29.75
N TYR A 880 -5.09 -30.17 -29.72
CA TYR A 880 -4.39 -29.33 -30.68
C TYR A 880 -3.16 -30.00 -31.27
N ALA A 881 -2.92 -29.74 -32.56
CA ALA A 881 -1.79 -30.30 -33.29
C ALA A 881 -0.45 -29.63 -32.93
N LEU A 882 -0.47 -28.34 -32.60
CA LEU A 882 0.71 -27.53 -32.29
C LEU A 882 0.51 -26.81 -30.95
N PRO A 883 0.69 -27.50 -29.82
CA PRO A 883 0.71 -26.87 -28.52
C PRO A 883 2.03 -26.10 -28.31
N VAL A 884 1.90 -24.91 -27.74
CA VAL A 884 2.99 -23.97 -27.50
C VAL A 884 2.97 -23.55 -26.04
N LEU A 885 4.12 -23.64 -25.38
CA LEU A 885 4.34 -23.05 -24.06
C LEU A 885 5.04 -21.70 -24.25
N LEU A 886 4.38 -20.61 -23.90
CA LEU A 886 4.94 -19.27 -23.89
C LEU A 886 5.46 -18.95 -22.49
N ILE A 887 6.77 -18.75 -22.38
CA ILE A 887 7.44 -18.28 -21.16
C ILE A 887 7.72 -16.79 -21.32
N GLU A 888 6.98 -15.97 -20.58
CA GLU A 888 7.07 -14.51 -20.65
C GLU A 888 7.88 -13.94 -19.49
N PHE A 889 8.84 -13.07 -19.81
CA PHE A 889 9.64 -12.30 -18.87
C PHE A 889 9.10 -10.87 -18.77
N ASP A 890 9.37 -10.23 -17.64
CA ASP A 890 9.10 -8.82 -17.42
C ASP A 890 10.24 -7.99 -18.03
N GLU A 891 9.94 -6.88 -18.71
CA GLU A 891 10.94 -5.97 -19.31
C GLU A 891 11.97 -5.48 -18.30
N SER A 892 11.53 -5.30 -17.06
CA SER A 892 12.37 -4.86 -15.95
C SER A 892 13.28 -5.96 -15.40
N LYS A 893 13.10 -7.21 -15.82
CA LYS A 893 13.85 -8.36 -15.31
C LYS A 893 14.76 -8.91 -16.39
N SER A 894 15.91 -9.45 -15.97
CA SER A 894 16.77 -10.13 -16.93
C SER A 894 16.13 -11.39 -17.48
N PHE A 895 16.47 -11.65 -18.74
CA PHE A 895 16.20 -12.89 -19.44
C PHE A 895 17.13 -14.02 -18.91
N SER A 896 17.05 -14.31 -17.61
CA SER A 896 17.74 -15.42 -16.96
C SER A 896 16.88 -15.97 -15.82
N PHE A 897 17.06 -17.25 -15.48
CA PHE A 897 16.37 -17.89 -14.36
C PHE A 897 16.98 -17.57 -12.98
N GLU A 898 17.94 -16.65 -12.89
CA GLU A 898 18.64 -16.27 -11.65
C GLU A 898 17.84 -15.40 -10.64
N PRO A 899 16.86 -14.55 -11.02
CA PRO A 899 16.19 -13.67 -10.07
C PRO A 899 15.29 -14.37 -9.04
N PHE A 900 14.92 -15.63 -9.26
CA PHE A 900 13.75 -16.22 -8.60
C PHE A 900 14.04 -16.92 -7.27
N ALA A 901 15.31 -17.11 -6.90
CA ALA A 901 15.68 -17.59 -5.56
C ALA A 901 15.58 -16.51 -4.47
N GLU A 902 15.26 -15.26 -4.85
CA GLU A 902 15.31 -14.08 -3.97
C GLU A 902 13.96 -13.35 -3.78
N PHE A 903 12.87 -13.78 -4.44
CA PHE A 903 11.52 -13.28 -4.12
C PHE A 903 11.13 -13.76 -2.71
N ARG A 904 11.34 -12.92 -1.70
CA ARG A 904 11.00 -13.23 -0.30
C ARG A 904 10.06 -12.18 0.30
N PRO A 905 9.03 -12.59 1.04
CA PRO A 905 8.35 -11.74 2.01
C PRO A 905 9.29 -11.36 3.18
N PRO A 906 9.02 -10.27 3.92
CA PRO A 906 9.77 -9.94 5.13
C PRO A 906 9.68 -11.08 6.17
N GLY A 907 10.81 -11.54 6.72
CA GLY A 907 10.84 -12.46 7.89
C GLY A 907 11.41 -13.88 7.68
N GLN A 908 11.71 -14.32 6.46
CA GLN A 908 12.33 -15.64 6.21
C GLN A 908 13.86 -15.58 5.99
N LYS A 909 14.59 -16.58 6.52
CA LYS A 909 16.07 -16.67 6.53
C LYS A 909 16.68 -16.77 5.13
N ALA A 910 17.93 -16.31 5.01
CA ALA A 910 18.65 -16.28 3.75
C ALA A 910 19.07 -17.66 3.22
N THR A 911 18.64 -17.98 2.00
CA THR A 911 19.13 -19.10 1.21
C THR A 911 20.55 -18.82 0.73
N SER A 912 21.43 -19.82 0.86
CA SER A 912 22.81 -19.80 0.37
C SER A 912 22.85 -19.61 -1.17
N GLN A 913 23.92 -19.00 -1.69
CA GLN A 913 24.17 -18.91 -3.15
C GLN A 913 24.17 -20.29 -3.84
N VAL A 914 24.47 -21.35 -3.08
CA VAL A 914 24.41 -22.74 -3.55
C VAL A 914 22.97 -23.16 -3.84
N SER A 915 22.03 -22.88 -2.93
CA SER A 915 20.60 -23.19 -3.12
C SER A 915 19.97 -22.47 -4.31
N ALA A 916 20.39 -21.23 -4.61
CA ALA A 916 19.93 -20.50 -5.79
C ALA A 916 20.43 -21.11 -7.12
N ARG A 917 21.66 -21.63 -7.12
CA ARG A 917 22.21 -22.36 -8.28
C ARG A 917 21.52 -23.71 -8.45
N LEU A 918 21.25 -24.43 -7.37
CA LEU A 918 20.53 -25.70 -7.38
C LEU A 918 19.10 -25.50 -7.90
N SER A 919 18.37 -24.50 -7.41
CA SER A 919 17.01 -24.22 -7.91
C SER A 919 16.98 -23.85 -9.40
N LYS A 920 17.99 -23.14 -9.89
CA LYS A 920 18.13 -22.83 -11.33
C LYS A 920 18.34 -24.10 -12.15
N GLN A 921 19.23 -24.98 -11.69
CA GLN A 921 19.47 -26.28 -12.32
C GLN A 921 18.21 -27.14 -12.28
N GLU A 922 17.49 -27.16 -11.17
CA GLU A 922 16.21 -27.87 -11.03
C GLU A 922 15.16 -27.40 -12.05
N ILE A 923 14.98 -26.08 -12.23
CA ILE A 923 14.03 -25.55 -13.22
C ILE A 923 14.45 -25.94 -14.64
N GLN A 924 15.73 -25.81 -14.97
CA GLN A 924 16.25 -26.18 -16.29
C GLN A 924 16.06 -27.68 -16.56
N LEU A 925 16.33 -28.54 -15.57
CA LEU A 925 16.12 -29.98 -15.65
C LEU A 925 14.64 -30.32 -15.83
N LYS A 926 13.73 -29.66 -15.09
CA LYS A 926 12.28 -29.87 -15.24
C LYS A 926 11.74 -29.43 -16.59
N ILE A 927 12.26 -28.34 -17.16
CA ILE A 927 11.92 -27.93 -18.54
C ILE A 927 12.44 -28.99 -19.53
N ALA A 928 13.65 -29.50 -19.34
CA ALA A 928 14.19 -30.57 -20.18
C ALA A 928 13.36 -31.85 -20.08
N GLU A 929 12.97 -32.25 -18.87
CA GLU A 929 12.08 -33.38 -18.61
C GLU A 929 10.73 -33.23 -19.34
N LEU A 930 10.12 -32.05 -19.26
CA LEU A 930 8.87 -31.72 -19.98
C LEU A 930 9.02 -31.84 -21.50
N LEU A 931 10.17 -31.40 -22.05
CA LEU A 931 10.43 -31.49 -23.49
C LEU A 931 10.71 -32.92 -23.95
N VAL A 932 11.32 -33.74 -23.10
CA VAL A 932 11.52 -35.16 -23.36
C VAL A 932 10.18 -35.91 -23.33
N SER A 933 9.30 -35.61 -22.37
CA SER A 933 7.98 -36.24 -22.29
C SER A 933 7.05 -35.79 -23.43
N PHE A 934 7.18 -34.54 -23.88
CA PHE A 934 6.36 -33.94 -24.94
C PHE A 934 7.22 -33.41 -26.11
N PRO A 935 7.77 -34.27 -26.98
CA PRO A 935 8.74 -33.88 -28.02
C PRO A 935 8.18 -32.94 -29.10
N LYS A 936 6.86 -32.88 -29.25
CA LYS A 936 6.17 -31.98 -30.19
C LYS A 936 5.89 -30.59 -29.60
N LEU A 937 6.13 -30.38 -28.29
CA LEU A 937 5.86 -29.12 -27.61
C LEU A 937 6.83 -28.06 -28.11
N LYS A 938 6.32 -26.88 -28.46
CA LYS A 938 7.16 -25.73 -28.82
C LYS A 938 7.24 -24.78 -27.65
N VAL A 939 8.43 -24.32 -27.30
CA VAL A 939 8.62 -23.32 -26.24
C VAL A 939 8.98 -22.00 -26.90
N LEU A 940 8.18 -20.98 -26.63
CA LEU A 940 8.46 -19.60 -27.01
C LEU A 940 8.95 -18.84 -25.78
N TRP A 941 10.01 -18.09 -25.97
CA TRP A 941 10.57 -17.22 -24.95
C TRP A 941 10.34 -15.80 -25.39
N SER A 942 9.77 -14.97 -24.53
CA SER A 942 9.61 -13.55 -24.82
C SER A 942 10.12 -12.69 -23.68
N ASN A 943 10.86 -11.64 -24.02
CA ASN A 943 11.39 -10.66 -23.09
C ASN A 943 10.33 -9.65 -22.60
N SER A 944 9.20 -9.53 -23.31
CA SER A 944 8.19 -8.52 -23.04
C SER A 944 6.83 -8.88 -23.64
N PRO A 945 5.73 -8.39 -23.05
CA PRO A 945 4.41 -8.52 -23.65
C PRO A 945 4.30 -7.89 -25.06
N TYR A 946 5.07 -6.83 -25.35
CA TYR A 946 5.12 -6.20 -26.66
C TYR A 946 5.76 -7.10 -27.73
N GLU A 947 6.87 -7.75 -27.38
CA GLU A 947 7.51 -8.74 -28.25
C GLU A 947 6.60 -9.96 -28.44
N THR A 948 5.92 -10.41 -27.39
CA THR A 948 4.94 -11.50 -27.51
C THR A 948 3.83 -11.16 -28.52
N ALA A 949 3.27 -9.95 -28.46
CA ALA A 949 2.25 -9.51 -29.41
C ALA A 949 2.77 -9.50 -30.85
N ARG A 950 4.03 -9.10 -31.06
CA ARG A 950 4.69 -9.18 -32.37
C ARG A 950 4.89 -10.63 -32.82
N ILE A 951 5.36 -11.52 -31.95
CA ILE A 951 5.52 -12.95 -32.24
C ILE A 951 4.17 -13.57 -32.64
N PHE A 952 3.08 -13.23 -31.94
CA PHE A 952 1.74 -13.73 -32.26
C PHE A 952 1.29 -13.27 -33.65
N LEU A 953 1.58 -12.01 -34.01
CA LEU A 953 1.28 -11.48 -35.35
C LEU A 953 2.05 -12.26 -36.43
N GLU A 954 3.36 -12.50 -36.23
CA GLU A 954 4.21 -13.24 -37.17
C GLU A 954 3.78 -14.71 -37.30
N LEU A 955 3.47 -15.38 -36.19
CA LEU A 955 2.97 -16.77 -36.19
C LEU A 955 1.61 -16.90 -36.89
N LYS A 956 0.76 -15.88 -36.77
CA LYS A 956 -0.58 -15.89 -37.34
C LYS A 956 -0.60 -15.56 -38.84
N ALA A 957 0.41 -14.84 -39.34
CA ALA A 957 0.46 -14.34 -40.73
C ALA A 957 0.13 -15.42 -41.78
N ASN A 958 0.63 -16.64 -41.61
CA ASN A 958 0.47 -17.76 -42.55
C ASN A 958 -0.49 -18.87 -42.06
N GLN A 959 -1.40 -18.56 -41.14
CA GLN A 959 -2.31 -19.55 -40.53
C GLN A 959 -3.79 -19.18 -40.73
N ARG A 960 -4.68 -20.19 -40.75
CA ARG A 960 -6.14 -19.97 -40.79
C ARG A 960 -6.65 -19.33 -39.50
N GLU A 961 -7.78 -18.64 -39.58
CA GLU A 961 -8.46 -18.05 -38.43
C GLU A 961 -9.03 -19.13 -37.50
N PRO A 962 -8.96 -18.96 -36.17
CA PRO A 962 -9.57 -19.87 -35.22
C PRO A 962 -11.10 -19.69 -35.20
N ASP A 963 -11.81 -20.82 -35.16
CA ASP A 963 -13.25 -20.84 -34.88
C ASP A 963 -13.51 -20.84 -33.37
N VAL A 964 -14.49 -20.07 -32.92
CA VAL A 964 -14.83 -19.91 -31.50
C VAL A 964 -15.59 -21.11 -30.99
N ASP A 965 -16.52 -21.64 -31.78
CA ASP A 965 -17.37 -22.76 -31.35
C ASP A 965 -16.54 -24.03 -31.22
N GLU A 966 -15.61 -24.26 -32.17
CA GLU A 966 -14.67 -25.39 -32.11
C GLU A 966 -13.71 -25.28 -30.91
N ALA A 967 -13.28 -24.07 -30.56
CA ALA A 967 -12.42 -23.81 -29.41
C ALA A 967 -13.12 -24.10 -28.08
N LEU A 968 -14.39 -23.72 -27.95
CA LEU A 968 -15.20 -23.96 -26.74
C LEU A 968 -15.56 -25.43 -26.55
N ALA A 969 -15.79 -26.17 -27.65
CA ALA A 969 -16.16 -27.58 -27.60
C ALA A 969 -14.99 -28.50 -27.18
N LYS A 970 -13.74 -28.07 -27.38
CA LYS A 970 -12.56 -28.84 -26.97
C LYS A 970 -12.47 -28.90 -25.44
N GLY A 971 -12.13 -30.06 -24.88
CA GLY A 971 -11.90 -30.26 -23.44
C GLY A 971 -13.13 -30.33 -22.53
N VAL A 972 -14.35 -30.13 -23.04
CA VAL A 972 -15.60 -30.29 -22.26
C VAL A 972 -16.07 -31.74 -22.37
N ASN A 973 -16.08 -32.48 -21.25
CA ASN A 973 -16.76 -33.78 -21.19
C ASN A 973 -18.26 -33.55 -21.02
N PRO A 974 -19.12 -33.87 -22.00
CA PRO A 974 -20.57 -33.61 -21.93
C PRO A 974 -21.30 -34.45 -20.86
N THR A 975 -20.60 -35.34 -20.16
CA THR A 975 -21.15 -36.28 -19.17
C THR A 975 -20.98 -35.85 -17.70
N ILE A 976 -20.23 -34.79 -17.41
CA ILE A 976 -19.95 -34.33 -16.03
C ILE A 976 -20.34 -32.85 -15.91
N ALA A 977 -21.64 -32.58 -15.85
CA ALA A 977 -22.15 -31.29 -15.40
C ALA A 977 -22.58 -31.43 -13.94
N THR A 978 -21.70 -31.09 -13.00
CA THR A 978 -22.09 -30.91 -11.58
C THR A 978 -22.57 -29.47 -11.39
N SER A 979 -23.76 -29.32 -10.80
CA SER A 979 -24.45 -28.05 -10.60
C SER A 979 -23.81 -27.12 -9.57
N ASP A 980 -22.95 -27.65 -8.71
CA ASP A 980 -22.23 -26.87 -7.70
C ASP A 980 -20.73 -26.97 -7.96
N GLY A 981 -20.07 -25.81 -8.05
CA GLY A 981 -18.64 -25.69 -8.33
C GLY A 981 -17.75 -26.37 -7.28
N PRO A 982 -16.42 -26.39 -7.49
CA PRO A 982 -15.50 -27.01 -6.54
C PRO A 982 -15.55 -26.31 -5.17
N PRO A 983 -15.46 -27.06 -4.06
CA PRO A 983 -15.46 -26.49 -2.71
C PRO A 983 -14.27 -25.56 -2.51
N MET A 984 -14.52 -24.36 -1.97
CA MET A 984 -13.47 -23.42 -1.58
C MET A 984 -12.87 -23.86 -0.23
N PHE A 985 -11.65 -24.39 -0.25
CA PHE A 985 -10.86 -24.61 0.96
C PHE A 985 -9.93 -23.42 1.22
N ASN A 986 -9.52 -23.22 2.46
CA ASN A 986 -8.49 -22.24 2.80
C ASN A 986 -7.11 -22.84 2.53
N ASP A 987 -6.52 -22.52 1.37
CA ASP A 987 -5.24 -23.06 0.92
C ASP A 987 -4.09 -22.75 1.89
N ASP A 988 -4.09 -21.59 2.56
CA ASP A 988 -3.04 -21.21 3.53
C ASP A 988 -3.05 -22.12 4.77
N ALA A 989 -4.24 -22.53 5.23
CA ALA A 989 -4.38 -23.45 6.36
C ALA A 989 -3.92 -24.87 5.97
N ILE A 990 -4.13 -25.25 4.71
CA ILE A 990 -3.68 -26.54 4.15
C ILE A 990 -2.16 -26.58 4.08
N ASP A 991 -1.52 -25.50 3.63
CA ASP A 991 -0.06 -25.40 3.57
C ASP A 991 0.58 -25.55 4.95
N VAL A 992 0.04 -24.87 5.98
CA VAL A 992 0.51 -25.03 7.38
C VAL A 992 0.32 -26.46 7.85
N LEU A 993 -0.84 -27.06 7.58
CA LEU A 993 -1.16 -28.42 7.99
C LEU A 993 -0.19 -29.45 7.37
N GLN A 994 0.24 -29.25 6.12
CA GLN A 994 1.22 -30.09 5.44
C GLN A 994 2.66 -29.93 5.96
N THR A 995 2.95 -28.91 6.78
CA THR A 995 4.25 -28.79 7.45
C THR A 995 4.38 -29.63 8.72
N ILE A 996 3.27 -30.11 9.28
CA ILE A 996 3.26 -30.89 10.52
C ILE A 996 3.81 -32.30 10.25
N PRO A 997 4.81 -32.78 11.02
CA PRO A 997 5.35 -34.13 10.86
C PRO A 997 4.26 -35.20 10.95
N GLY A 998 4.11 -36.02 9.91
CA GLY A 998 3.08 -37.08 9.81
C GLY A 998 1.86 -36.72 8.95
N ILE A 999 1.72 -35.46 8.53
CA ILE A 999 0.66 -35.03 7.60
C ILE A 999 1.25 -34.84 6.21
N ASN A 1000 0.68 -35.55 5.23
CA ASN A 1000 1.11 -35.65 3.84
C ASN A 1000 -0.04 -35.29 2.88
N ASN A 1001 0.28 -35.11 1.60
CA ASN A 1001 -0.69 -34.84 0.52
C ASN A 1001 -1.76 -35.93 0.31
N LEU A 1002 -1.62 -37.09 0.96
CA LEU A 1002 -2.61 -38.17 0.89
C LEU A 1002 -3.59 -38.14 2.08
N ASN A 1003 -3.14 -37.73 3.27
CA ASN A 1003 -3.93 -37.86 4.50
C ASN A 1003 -4.52 -36.53 5.00
N TYR A 1004 -4.04 -35.39 4.54
CA TYR A 1004 -4.50 -34.07 4.98
C TYR A 1004 -6.01 -33.84 4.78
N MET A 1005 -6.59 -34.42 3.72
CA MET A 1005 -8.04 -34.37 3.44
C MET A 1005 -8.88 -35.07 4.52
N HIS A 1006 -8.34 -36.09 5.18
CA HIS A 1006 -9.02 -36.73 6.32
C HIS A 1006 -9.02 -35.83 7.56
N VAL A 1007 -7.98 -35.01 7.71
CA VAL A 1007 -7.88 -34.04 8.80
C VAL A 1007 -8.89 -32.90 8.63
N ILE A 1008 -8.99 -32.34 7.42
CA ILE A 1008 -9.94 -31.26 7.09
C ILE A 1008 -11.39 -31.69 7.26
N LYS A 1009 -11.70 -32.95 6.93
CA LYS A 1009 -13.06 -33.49 7.11
C LYS A 1009 -13.47 -33.62 8.58
N ARG A 1010 -12.51 -33.70 9.51
CA ARG A 1010 -12.75 -34.00 10.91
C ARG A 1010 -12.60 -32.78 11.82
N ALA A 1011 -11.58 -31.95 11.59
CA ALA A 1011 -11.31 -30.74 12.36
C ALA A 1011 -11.69 -29.51 11.54
N ALA A 1012 -12.58 -28.69 12.08
CA ALA A 1012 -13.02 -27.46 11.41
C ALA A 1012 -11.97 -26.34 11.53
N SER A 1013 -11.06 -26.43 12.51
CA SER A 1013 -10.00 -25.44 12.73
C SER A 1013 -8.68 -26.06 13.19
N LEU A 1014 -7.57 -25.35 12.95
CA LEU A 1014 -6.25 -25.72 13.49
C LEU A 1014 -6.21 -25.69 15.02
N ALA A 1015 -6.98 -24.81 15.66
CA ALA A 1015 -7.09 -24.76 17.12
C ALA A 1015 -7.71 -26.04 17.68
N GLU A 1016 -8.73 -26.56 17.00
CA GLU A 1016 -9.35 -27.84 17.34
C GLU A 1016 -8.36 -29.00 17.15
N LEU A 1017 -7.57 -28.99 16.07
CA LEU A 1017 -6.54 -30.00 15.80
C LEU A 1017 -5.49 -30.11 16.94
N VAL A 1018 -5.06 -28.98 17.51
CA VAL A 1018 -4.08 -28.94 18.62
C VAL A 1018 -4.67 -29.51 19.91
N CYS A 1019 -5.98 -29.39 20.11
CA CYS A 1019 -6.69 -29.92 21.28
C CYS A 1019 -7.02 -31.41 21.17
N LEU A 1020 -6.79 -32.06 20.02
CA LEU A 1020 -7.09 -33.48 19.86
C LEU A 1020 -6.18 -34.37 20.71
N THR A 1021 -6.78 -35.44 21.22
CA THR A 1021 -6.05 -36.47 21.96
C THR A 1021 -5.20 -37.33 21.02
N ARG A 1022 -4.19 -38.01 21.58
CA ARG A 1022 -3.33 -38.93 20.82
C ARG A 1022 -4.13 -40.00 20.08
N GLU A 1023 -5.16 -40.54 20.72
CA GLU A 1023 -6.02 -41.58 20.15
C GLU A 1023 -6.77 -41.08 18.93
N GLN A 1024 -7.37 -39.89 19.01
CA GLN A 1024 -8.08 -39.25 17.88
C GLN A 1024 -7.14 -38.94 16.72
N LEU A 1025 -5.91 -38.48 16.99
CA LEU A 1025 -4.92 -38.23 15.94
C LEU A 1025 -4.42 -39.53 15.29
N CYS A 1026 -4.25 -40.60 16.06
CA CYS A 1026 -3.87 -41.92 15.53
C CYS A 1026 -5.00 -42.57 14.71
N GLU A 1027 -6.27 -42.38 15.10
CA GLU A 1027 -7.44 -42.83 14.34
C GLU A 1027 -7.50 -42.14 12.96
N MET A 1028 -7.14 -40.85 12.90
CA MET A 1028 -7.21 -40.06 11.67
C MET A 1028 -6.02 -40.28 10.72
N LEU A 1029 -4.81 -40.37 11.25
CA LEU A 1029 -3.56 -40.35 10.47
C LEU A 1029 -2.86 -41.71 10.40
N GLY A 1030 -3.32 -42.69 11.18
CA GLY A 1030 -2.63 -43.95 11.45
C GLY A 1030 -1.70 -43.83 12.67
N GLU A 1031 -1.33 -44.98 13.25
CA GLU A 1031 -0.61 -45.05 14.53
C GLU A 1031 0.77 -44.37 14.50
N GLU A 1032 1.54 -44.57 13.41
CA GLU A 1032 2.88 -43.98 13.27
C GLU A 1032 2.83 -42.47 13.00
N ASN A 1033 1.99 -42.04 12.05
CA ASN A 1033 1.88 -40.63 11.66
C ASN A 1033 1.16 -39.80 12.73
N GLY A 1034 0.12 -40.35 13.36
CA GLY A 1034 -0.59 -39.73 14.47
C GLY A 1034 0.29 -39.58 15.70
N ALA A 1035 1.15 -40.56 15.99
CA ALA A 1035 2.13 -40.44 17.07
C ALA A 1035 3.16 -39.33 16.80
N LYS A 1036 3.67 -39.21 15.56
CA LYS A 1036 4.59 -38.13 15.16
C LYS A 1036 3.93 -36.76 15.29
N ALA A 1037 2.71 -36.61 14.78
CA ALA A 1037 1.94 -35.37 14.88
C ALA A 1037 1.66 -35.00 16.34
N TYR A 1038 1.21 -35.95 17.16
CA TYR A 1038 0.94 -35.72 18.58
C TYR A 1038 2.21 -35.34 19.37
N HIS A 1039 3.32 -36.03 19.11
CA HIS A 1039 4.58 -35.77 19.79
C HIS A 1039 5.15 -34.40 19.44
N PHE A 1040 5.00 -33.97 18.18
CA PHE A 1040 5.37 -32.64 17.73
C PHE A 1040 4.52 -31.56 18.41
N ILE A 1041 3.19 -31.73 18.43
CA ILE A 1041 2.25 -30.74 19.00
C ILE A 1041 2.42 -30.61 20.52
N ASN A 1042 2.61 -31.73 21.23
CA ASN A 1042 2.63 -31.76 22.70
C ASN A 1042 4.04 -31.86 23.31
N HIS A 1043 5.09 -31.55 22.54
CA HIS A 1043 6.47 -31.60 23.02
C HIS A 1043 6.69 -30.59 24.17
N ARG A 1044 7.01 -31.09 25.37
CA ARG A 1044 7.36 -30.25 26.53
C ARG A 1044 8.87 -30.10 26.63
N VAL A 1045 9.34 -28.86 26.63
CA VAL A 1045 10.75 -28.51 26.90
C VAL A 1045 11.00 -28.69 28.40
N GLN A 1046 12.10 -29.34 28.78
CA GLN A 1046 12.57 -29.37 30.17
C GLN A 1046 13.44 -28.15 30.51
#